data_AF-A0AAV5Q6A6-F1
#
_entry.id   AF-A0AAV5Q6A6-F1
#
_cell.length_a   1.000
_cell.length_b   1.000
_cell.length_c   1.000
_cell.angle_alpha   90.00
_cell.angle_beta   90.00
_cell.angle_gamma   90.00
#
_symmetry.space_group_name_H-M   'P 1'
#
loop_
_entity.id
_entity.type
_entity.pdbx_description
1 polymer ?
#
loop_
_entity_poly.entity_id
_entity_poly.type
_entity_poly.pdbx_seq_one_letter_code
_entity_poly.pdbx_strand_id
1 'polypeptide(L)'
;MKLFALGLSSYIVNVMFRLHNPARALKQSLSFLNLSKSGSHRNFYRYGKVEGRPRGSLLKLGLVTSGTLVLMSQTVMNDSVKDTQLVEGPQPFKKNDWQSQADLQPQNTLTPDPEQATFEMGLYVASQKEKEEKEKHNREKQVNRKYLGWVFKVGYFMLDYFYEPILTFGRFIELSCLFLPVLFIYPVVFFGKTHKNGARTGALVWYKLLRVAAEWGGASFIKLGQWAASRTDIFSNALCEELSNLHSNAKQHSYKKTRQILKETFNGKELEEIFDEFPKEPIGCGAIAQVYLAKLKKKFVSKSTDHDRLVAVKVVHPKVEKTIERDLKIMSFFANAIDFIPTMEWLSLPQEVEQFALLMQLQLDLRIESYNLIKFKEKFPNVNEIKFPKSLFSSKNVLIEERIYGINMNKILELKSFGNKKMLKQISDKLIDSFLKMLILDNFIHADLHPGNIFVRFVKLEPSKAIDEFAVDQITKTLNTLSNKEMNDEIEKLSQEGYHPQLCFIDAGLVTELDDKNRFNFISLFNALAQFDGYKAGELMIERSRTPETAINEEVFKLRVTRLVDRIKERTFTLGSVSIGDLLDQMLSMVRGHHVRMEGDFVSVVVAILILEGICRQLDPDIDLFARSIPILRKISFEEGKLIFQHTNKLSMLKVWLTLEVRQFFTASVNDVHKLIKTDGLSPNY
;
A
#
# COMPACT_ATOMS: atom_id res chain seq x y z
N MET A 1 -22.15 -2.32 4.20
CA MET A 1 -22.98 -3.14 3.27
C MET A 1 -24.09 -3.95 3.95
N LYS A 2 -23.82 -4.73 5.02
CA LYS A 2 -24.86 -5.49 5.76
C LYS A 2 -26.01 -4.61 6.27
N LEU A 3 -25.66 -3.41 6.75
CA LEU A 3 -26.59 -2.38 7.21
C LEU A 3 -27.18 -1.53 6.08
N PHE A 4 -26.45 -1.29 4.98
CA PHE A 4 -26.98 -0.61 3.77
C PHE A 4 -28.18 -1.36 3.19
N ALA A 5 -28.07 -2.69 3.11
CA ALA A 5 -29.15 -3.51 2.62
C ALA A 5 -30.23 -3.80 3.67
N LEU A 6 -29.92 -3.81 4.99
CA LEU A 6 -30.96 -3.81 6.03
C LEU A 6 -31.73 -2.48 6.07
N GLY A 7 -31.07 -1.36 5.81
CA GLY A 7 -31.66 -0.02 5.71
C GLY A 7 -32.56 0.12 4.47
N LEU A 8 -32.07 -0.25 3.29
CA LEU A 8 -32.89 -0.27 2.06
C LEU A 8 -34.02 -1.31 2.16
N SER A 9 -33.76 -2.50 2.70
CA SER A 9 -34.78 -3.54 2.90
C SER A 9 -35.84 -3.07 3.90
N SER A 10 -35.48 -2.50 5.05
CA SER A 10 -36.45 -1.96 6.00
C SER A 10 -37.24 -0.80 5.42
N TYR A 11 -36.61 0.05 4.60
CA TYR A 11 -37.27 1.20 3.97
C TYR A 11 -38.24 0.74 2.86
N ILE A 12 -37.82 -0.17 1.98
CA ILE A 12 -38.65 -0.73 0.90
C ILE A 12 -39.78 -1.61 1.46
N VAL A 13 -39.51 -2.41 2.50
CA VAL A 13 -40.54 -3.20 3.19
C VAL A 13 -41.53 -2.29 3.92
N ASN A 14 -41.08 -1.19 4.56
CA ASN A 14 -42.00 -0.21 5.17
C ASN A 14 -42.83 0.56 4.14
N VAL A 15 -42.26 0.90 2.98
CA VAL A 15 -42.98 1.57 1.89
C VAL A 15 -44.01 0.62 1.26
N MET A 16 -43.67 -0.66 1.05
CA MET A 16 -44.62 -1.67 0.59
C MET A 16 -45.72 -1.98 1.61
N PHE A 17 -45.41 -2.03 2.91
CA PHE A 17 -46.43 -2.22 3.96
C PHE A 17 -47.38 -1.02 4.08
N ARG A 18 -46.90 0.21 3.86
CA ARG A 18 -47.74 1.42 3.86
C ARG A 18 -48.69 1.49 2.67
N LEU A 19 -48.36 0.88 1.54
CA LEU A 19 -49.22 0.83 0.35
C LEU A 19 -50.30 -0.27 0.41
N HIS A 20 -50.20 -1.22 1.35
CA HIS A 20 -51.10 -2.38 1.41
C HIS A 20 -52.19 -2.30 2.49
N ASN A 21 -52.27 -1.20 3.27
CA ASN A 21 -53.32 -1.08 4.29
C ASN A 21 -53.63 0.37 4.74
N PRO A 22 -54.45 1.13 3.98
CA PRO A 22 -54.76 2.53 4.31
C PRO A 22 -55.56 2.70 5.63
N ALA A 23 -56.17 1.62 6.15
CA ALA A 23 -57.01 1.67 7.35
C ALA A 23 -56.23 1.69 8.69
N ARG A 24 -54.92 1.36 8.70
CA ARG A 24 -54.09 1.42 9.93
C ARG A 24 -53.37 2.75 10.14
N ALA A 25 -53.13 3.53 9.07
CA ALA A 25 -52.46 4.82 9.16
C ALA A 25 -53.32 5.91 9.85
N LEU A 26 -54.66 5.81 9.78
CA LEU A 26 -55.55 6.78 10.42
C LEU A 26 -55.70 6.57 11.95
N LYS A 27 -55.37 5.38 12.47
CA LYS A 27 -55.51 5.07 13.91
C LYS A 27 -54.28 5.45 14.74
N GLN A 28 -53.10 5.59 14.10
CA GLN A 28 -51.85 5.98 14.75
C GLN A 28 -51.60 7.49 14.77
N SER A 29 -52.23 8.26 13.86
CA SER A 29 -52.17 9.72 13.87
C SER A 29 -53.08 10.35 14.92
N LEU A 30 -54.16 9.68 15.34
CA LEU A 30 -55.07 10.16 16.37
C LEU A 30 -54.58 9.90 17.81
N SER A 31 -53.61 9.01 18.03
CA SER A 31 -53.00 8.79 19.36
C SER A 31 -51.89 9.79 19.69
N PHE A 32 -51.35 10.51 18.69
CA PHE A 32 -50.28 11.50 18.89
C PHE A 32 -50.79 12.91 19.24
N LEU A 33 -52.10 13.18 19.08
CA LEU A 33 -52.71 14.48 19.35
C LEU A 33 -53.23 14.66 20.80
N ASN A 34 -53.11 13.64 21.66
CA ASN A 34 -53.60 13.68 23.06
C ASN A 34 -52.50 13.74 24.14
N LEU A 35 -51.24 13.97 23.78
CA LEU A 35 -50.14 14.19 24.73
C LEU A 35 -49.50 15.58 24.54
N SER A 36 -50.31 16.63 24.68
CA SER A 36 -49.83 18.00 24.89
C SER A 36 -50.91 18.80 25.62
N LYS A 37 -51.00 18.58 26.95
CA LYS A 37 -51.66 19.46 27.92
C LYS A 37 -51.25 19.01 29.33
N SER A 38 -50.85 19.97 30.17
CA SER A 38 -50.33 19.87 31.56
C SER A 38 -48.79 19.71 31.65
N GLY A 39 -48.01 20.59 32.29
CA GLY A 39 -48.27 21.81 33.05
C GLY A 39 -46.98 22.34 33.72
N SER A 40 -46.70 23.62 33.48
CA SER A 40 -45.94 24.65 34.24
C SER A 40 -45.57 24.44 35.73
N HIS A 41 -44.32 24.77 36.13
CA HIS A 41 -43.88 25.77 37.16
C HIS A 41 -42.37 25.59 37.54
N ARG A 42 -41.44 26.53 37.27
CA ARG A 42 -40.96 27.74 37.99
C ARG A 42 -40.36 27.57 39.41
N ASN A 43 -39.06 27.87 39.56
CA ASN A 43 -38.38 28.84 40.48
C ASN A 43 -36.84 28.62 40.45
N PHE A 44 -35.97 29.53 39.97
CA PHE A 44 -35.36 30.75 40.56
C PHE A 44 -34.54 30.56 41.86
N TYR A 45 -33.23 30.80 41.82
CA TYR A 45 -32.46 31.79 42.62
C TYR A 45 -31.02 31.99 42.08
N ARG A 46 -30.34 33.05 42.54
CA ARG A 46 -29.42 33.96 41.82
C ARG A 46 -28.16 34.24 42.66
N TYR A 47 -27.07 34.71 42.02
CA TYR A 47 -25.93 35.59 42.45
C TYR A 47 -24.53 34.96 42.27
N GLY A 48 -23.47 35.65 41.78
CA GLY A 48 -23.28 37.09 41.49
C GLY A 48 -22.01 37.39 40.66
N LYS A 49 -21.99 38.63 40.11
CA LYS A 49 -20.96 39.34 39.32
C LYS A 49 -19.80 39.87 40.20
N VAL A 50 -18.63 40.13 39.58
CA VAL A 50 -17.85 41.38 39.78
C VAL A 50 -17.27 41.86 38.43
N GLU A 51 -17.39 43.16 38.17
CA GLU A 51 -17.02 43.92 36.97
C GLU A 51 -15.63 44.58 37.07
N GLY A 52 -15.09 45.06 35.95
CA GLY A 52 -14.04 46.09 35.96
C GLY A 52 -13.28 46.32 34.64
N ARG A 53 -13.85 47.11 33.72
CA ARG A 53 -13.11 47.89 32.68
C ARG A 53 -12.85 49.31 33.25
N PRO A 54 -11.91 50.14 32.73
CA PRO A 54 -12.24 51.05 31.61
C PRO A 54 -11.10 51.48 30.64
N ARG A 55 -11.54 51.82 29.41
CA ARG A 55 -11.18 52.96 28.50
C ARG A 55 -9.69 53.23 28.17
N GLY A 56 -9.28 53.54 26.93
CA GLY A 56 -9.97 53.79 25.66
C GLY A 56 -9.12 54.69 24.74
N SER A 57 -9.30 54.54 23.41
CA SER A 57 -9.03 55.53 22.34
C SER A 57 -7.55 55.97 22.15
N LEU A 58 -7.01 56.41 21.01
CA LEU A 58 -7.49 56.87 19.70
C LEU A 58 -6.22 57.04 18.82
N LEU A 59 -6.33 56.68 17.53
CA LEU A 59 -5.72 57.31 16.35
C LEU A 59 -4.21 57.74 16.29
N LYS A 60 -3.62 57.35 15.13
CA LYS A 60 -2.89 58.18 14.13
C LYS A 60 -1.36 58.17 14.04
N LEU A 61 -0.94 57.75 12.83
CA LEU A 61 -0.01 58.38 11.87
C LEU A 61 1.52 58.34 12.09
N GLY A 62 2.21 58.06 10.97
CA GLY A 62 3.46 58.69 10.58
C GLY A 62 4.68 57.75 10.64
N LEU A 63 5.05 57.12 9.52
CA LEU A 63 6.00 57.59 8.48
C LEU A 63 7.50 57.43 8.88
N VAL A 64 8.18 56.61 8.05
CA VAL A 64 9.51 56.83 7.41
C VAL A 64 10.71 57.03 8.35
N THR A 65 11.73 56.17 8.34
CA THR A 65 12.93 56.23 7.46
C THR A 65 13.65 54.86 7.44
N SER A 66 13.95 54.28 6.27
CA SER A 66 15.24 54.33 5.55
C SER A 66 16.50 53.97 6.36
N GLY A 67 17.29 53.04 5.82
CA GLY A 67 18.76 53.16 5.86
C GLY A 67 19.54 51.97 6.40
N THR A 68 19.88 51.07 5.48
CA THR A 68 21.07 50.22 5.38
C THR A 68 22.27 50.63 6.28
N LEU A 69 22.85 49.67 7.03
CA LEU A 69 24.31 49.52 7.05
C LEU A 69 24.73 48.08 7.35
N VAL A 70 25.82 47.73 6.71
CA VAL A 70 26.41 46.43 6.48
C VAL A 70 27.78 46.41 7.20
N LEU A 71 28.21 45.21 7.61
CA LEU A 71 29.58 44.74 7.89
C LEU A 71 30.20 44.88 9.31
N MET A 72 30.69 43.71 9.74
CA MET A 72 31.92 43.42 10.50
C MET A 72 31.91 43.52 12.03
N SER A 73 31.74 42.36 12.66
CA SER A 73 32.77 41.80 13.56
C SER A 73 32.65 40.27 13.59
N GLN A 74 33.59 39.59 12.93
CA GLN A 74 33.95 38.20 13.16
C GLN A 74 34.87 38.11 14.38
N THR A 75 35.04 36.88 14.90
CA THR A 75 36.00 36.40 15.92
C THR A 75 35.62 36.79 17.36
N VAL A 76 35.28 35.89 18.28
CA VAL A 76 35.85 34.57 18.63
C VAL A 76 34.78 33.78 19.40
N MET A 77 34.57 32.51 19.06
CA MET A 77 34.41 31.35 19.98
C MET A 77 33.95 30.16 19.13
N ASN A 78 34.93 29.50 18.52
CA ASN A 78 34.80 28.14 18.03
C ASN A 78 35.10 27.22 19.23
N ASP A 79 34.20 26.30 19.56
CA ASP A 79 34.50 24.87 19.53
C ASP A 79 33.40 24.04 20.24
N SER A 80 33.04 22.94 19.56
CA SER A 80 32.38 21.74 20.08
C SER A 80 30.85 21.76 20.25
N VAL A 81 30.14 21.86 19.13
CA VAL A 81 28.84 21.18 18.96
C VAL A 81 29.03 20.12 17.88
N LYS A 82 29.09 18.85 18.31
CA LYS A 82 29.16 17.69 17.43
C LYS A 82 27.79 17.47 16.75
N ASP A 83 27.80 17.58 15.43
CA ASP A 83 27.00 16.85 14.43
C ASP A 83 25.62 16.33 14.88
N THR A 84 24.62 17.20 14.90
CA THR A 84 23.26 16.80 14.53
C THR A 84 23.24 16.59 13.01
N GLN A 85 23.10 15.35 12.57
CA GLN A 85 22.85 15.00 11.17
C GLN A 85 21.60 15.74 10.69
N LEU A 86 21.82 16.81 9.93
CA LEU A 86 20.83 17.35 9.01
C LEU A 86 20.51 16.24 8.01
N VAL A 87 19.25 15.83 7.96
CA VAL A 87 18.72 14.96 6.91
C VAL A 87 19.01 15.65 5.58
N GLU A 88 19.98 15.15 4.81
CA GLU A 88 20.23 15.64 3.47
C GLU A 88 18.94 15.50 2.66
N GLY A 89 18.42 16.63 2.15
CA GLY A 89 17.34 16.62 1.18
C GLY A 89 17.72 15.78 -0.06
N PRO A 90 16.74 15.37 -0.88
CA PRO A 90 17.00 14.52 -2.04
C PRO A 90 18.08 15.15 -2.93
N GLN A 91 19.23 14.48 -3.00
CA GLN A 91 20.36 14.85 -3.84
C GLN A 91 19.87 14.92 -5.30
N PRO A 92 20.20 15.98 -6.07
CA PRO A 92 19.85 16.04 -7.48
C PRO A 92 20.48 14.85 -8.22
N PHE A 93 19.68 14.26 -9.10
CA PHE A 93 20.01 13.20 -10.06
C PHE A 93 21.52 13.02 -10.32
N LYS A 94 22.09 11.85 -9.98
CA LYS A 94 23.37 11.45 -10.54
C LYS A 94 23.22 11.33 -12.06
N LYS A 95 24.07 12.06 -12.80
CA LYS A 95 24.12 12.11 -14.26
C LYS A 95 24.08 10.70 -14.86
N ASN A 96 22.95 10.29 -15.42
CA ASN A 96 22.84 9.15 -16.33
C ASN A 96 23.09 9.64 -17.76
N ASP A 97 23.63 8.79 -18.64
CA ASP A 97 24.16 9.21 -19.95
C ASP A 97 23.11 9.75 -20.94
N TRP A 98 21.83 9.46 -20.70
CA TRP A 98 20.68 10.11 -21.34
C TRP A 98 20.64 11.63 -21.14
N GLN A 99 21.26 12.13 -20.07
CA GLN A 99 21.21 13.54 -19.62
C GLN A 99 22.32 14.41 -20.23
N SER A 100 23.20 13.84 -21.05
CA SER A 100 24.27 14.58 -21.74
C SER A 100 23.81 15.30 -23.02
N GLN A 101 22.58 15.02 -23.49
CA GLN A 101 21.98 15.68 -24.66
C GLN A 101 20.78 16.54 -24.22
N ALA A 102 20.96 17.87 -24.22
CA ALA A 102 19.93 18.84 -23.84
C ALA A 102 18.61 18.67 -24.65
N ASP A 103 18.70 18.19 -25.90
CA ASP A 103 17.57 18.00 -26.81
C ASP A 103 16.72 16.74 -26.51
N LEU A 104 17.17 15.90 -25.57
CA LEU A 104 16.46 14.70 -25.09
C LEU A 104 15.85 14.89 -23.70
N GLN A 105 15.90 16.09 -23.11
CA GLN A 105 15.20 16.38 -21.87
C GLN A 105 13.75 16.81 -22.16
N PRO A 106 12.75 15.93 -22.00
CA PRO A 106 11.45 16.43 -21.60
C PRO A 106 11.60 17.01 -20.18
N GLN A 107 10.94 18.13 -19.88
CA GLN A 107 10.86 18.74 -18.55
C GLN A 107 10.13 17.79 -17.56
N ASN A 108 10.75 16.67 -17.21
CA ASN A 108 10.08 15.52 -16.60
C ASN A 108 10.58 15.18 -15.19
N THR A 109 11.51 15.95 -14.62
CA THR A 109 11.91 15.75 -13.22
C THR A 109 10.82 16.26 -12.30
N LEU A 110 10.32 15.38 -11.42
CA LEU A 110 9.37 15.73 -10.38
C LEU A 110 10.14 16.00 -9.09
N THR A 111 10.04 17.20 -8.56
CA THR A 111 10.68 17.55 -7.28
C THR A 111 9.69 17.33 -6.15
N PRO A 112 9.97 16.45 -5.17
CA PRO A 112 9.09 16.25 -4.03
C PRO A 112 8.87 17.56 -3.28
N ASP A 113 7.63 17.81 -2.86
CA ASP A 113 7.31 18.95 -2.01
C ASP A 113 7.93 18.75 -0.60
N PRO A 114 8.81 19.67 -0.14
CA PRO A 114 9.51 19.52 1.14
C PRO A 114 8.62 19.79 2.36
N GLU A 115 7.43 20.37 2.19
CA GLU A 115 6.50 20.64 3.30
C GLU A 115 5.72 19.38 3.74
N GLN A 116 5.76 18.32 2.93
CA GLN A 116 5.04 17.09 3.21
C GLN A 116 5.79 16.20 4.20
N ALA A 117 5.03 15.52 5.06
CA ALA A 117 5.57 14.70 6.13
C ALA A 117 6.33 13.45 5.62
N THR A 118 6.02 12.98 4.41
CA THR A 118 6.66 11.82 3.80
C THR A 118 7.10 12.13 2.38
N PHE A 119 8.14 11.44 1.91
CA PHE A 119 8.67 11.62 0.56
C PHE A 119 7.65 11.24 -0.52
N GLU A 120 6.90 10.15 -0.31
CA GLU A 120 5.80 9.74 -1.18
C GLU A 120 4.72 10.81 -1.31
N MET A 121 4.28 11.41 -0.19
CA MET A 121 3.29 12.48 -0.22
C MET A 121 3.85 13.74 -0.91
N GLY A 122 5.13 14.03 -0.71
CA GLY A 122 5.83 15.10 -1.43
C GLY A 122 5.79 14.92 -2.95
N LEU A 123 6.02 13.69 -3.45
CA LEU A 123 5.91 13.36 -4.86
C LEU A 123 4.47 13.46 -5.36
N TYR A 124 3.51 12.96 -4.60
CA TYR A 124 2.08 13.06 -4.94
C TYR A 124 1.65 14.51 -5.13
N VAL A 125 1.90 15.37 -4.14
CA VAL A 125 1.52 16.79 -4.18
C VAL A 125 2.19 17.51 -5.34
N ALA A 126 3.48 17.25 -5.56
CA ALA A 126 4.20 17.81 -6.71
C ALA A 126 3.56 17.38 -8.04
N SER A 127 3.15 16.11 -8.18
CA SER A 127 2.52 15.60 -9.42
C SER A 127 1.16 16.26 -9.68
N GLN A 128 0.33 16.40 -8.63
CA GLN A 128 -0.96 17.08 -8.74
C GLN A 128 -0.78 18.57 -9.07
N LYS A 129 0.15 19.26 -8.40
CA LYS A 129 0.43 20.68 -8.65
C LYS A 129 0.92 20.91 -10.08
N GLU A 130 1.87 20.11 -10.56
CA GLU A 130 2.37 20.20 -11.95
C GLU A 130 1.23 20.00 -12.95
N LYS A 131 0.32 19.07 -12.69
CA LYS A 131 -0.86 18.83 -13.53
C LYS A 131 -1.78 20.05 -13.56
N GLU A 132 -2.16 20.57 -12.40
CA GLU A 132 -3.03 21.75 -12.30
C GLU A 132 -2.41 22.97 -12.99
N GLU A 133 -1.11 23.19 -12.80
CA GLU A 133 -0.36 24.27 -13.44
C GLU A 133 -0.30 24.09 -14.97
N LYS A 134 -0.03 22.87 -15.46
CA LYS A 134 -0.03 22.57 -16.90
C LYS A 134 -1.42 22.78 -17.52
N GLU A 135 -2.48 22.33 -16.86
CA GLU A 135 -3.85 22.54 -17.33
C GLU A 135 -4.22 24.03 -17.37
N LYS A 136 -3.91 24.76 -16.30
CA LYS A 136 -4.13 26.20 -16.22
C LYS A 136 -3.35 26.95 -17.29
N HIS A 137 -2.06 26.68 -17.44
CA HIS A 137 -1.21 27.31 -18.45
C HIS A 137 -1.71 27.04 -19.88
N ASN A 138 -2.09 25.79 -20.18
CA ASN A 138 -2.64 25.43 -21.49
C ASN A 138 -3.97 26.15 -21.77
N ARG A 139 -4.84 26.27 -20.77
CA ARG A 139 -6.11 27.00 -20.88
C ARG A 139 -5.87 28.49 -21.10
N GLU A 140 -5.01 29.12 -20.30
CA GLU A 140 -4.66 30.54 -20.41
C GLU A 140 -4.03 30.87 -21.77
N LYS A 141 -3.12 30.04 -22.26
CA LYS A 141 -2.49 30.23 -23.58
C LYS A 141 -3.50 30.22 -24.74
N GLN A 142 -4.56 29.42 -24.64
CA GLN A 142 -5.62 29.38 -25.64
C GLN A 142 -6.60 30.55 -25.49
N VAL A 143 -6.96 30.90 -24.24
CA VAL A 143 -7.89 32.01 -23.93
C VAL A 143 -7.28 33.38 -24.22
N ASN A 144 -5.95 33.54 -24.12
CA ASN A 144 -5.27 34.81 -24.40
C ASN A 144 -5.03 35.06 -25.91
N ARG A 145 -5.53 34.19 -26.81
CA ARG A 145 -5.42 34.42 -28.26
C ARG A 145 -6.31 35.58 -28.69
N LYS A 146 -5.71 36.60 -29.33
CA LYS A 146 -6.29 37.91 -29.66
C LYS A 146 -7.70 37.90 -30.29
N TYR A 147 -8.02 36.89 -31.12
CA TYR A 147 -9.32 36.82 -31.82
C TYR A 147 -10.16 35.58 -31.46
N LEU A 148 -9.53 34.50 -30.99
CA LEU A 148 -10.19 33.21 -30.71
C LEU A 148 -10.35 32.94 -29.21
N GLY A 149 -9.80 33.80 -28.34
CA GLY A 149 -9.76 33.60 -26.90
C GLY A 149 -11.13 33.40 -26.26
N TRP A 150 -12.13 34.18 -26.68
CA TRP A 150 -13.49 34.07 -26.20
C TRP A 150 -14.15 32.74 -26.61
N VAL A 151 -13.85 32.21 -27.81
CA VAL A 151 -14.33 30.90 -28.29
C VAL A 151 -13.76 29.79 -27.42
N PHE A 152 -12.46 29.83 -27.11
CA PHE A 152 -11.85 28.87 -26.19
C PHE A 152 -12.41 29.00 -24.77
N LYS A 153 -12.69 30.21 -24.29
CA LYS A 153 -13.31 30.44 -22.98
C LYS A 153 -14.71 29.81 -22.91
N VAL A 154 -15.55 30.04 -23.93
CA VAL A 154 -16.86 29.39 -24.04
C VAL A 154 -16.72 27.88 -24.20
N GLY A 155 -15.74 27.42 -25.00
CA GLY A 155 -15.47 26.00 -25.19
C GLY A 155 -15.08 25.28 -23.90
N TYR A 156 -14.18 25.86 -23.10
CA TYR A 156 -13.82 25.32 -21.79
C TYR A 156 -14.99 25.36 -20.80
N PHE A 157 -15.78 26.44 -20.81
CA PHE A 157 -17.00 26.51 -20.01
C PHE A 157 -17.97 25.37 -20.39
N MET A 158 -18.20 25.15 -21.69
CA MET A 158 -19.03 24.03 -22.15
C MET A 158 -18.45 22.67 -21.76
N LEU A 159 -17.12 22.53 -21.83
CA LEU A 159 -16.44 21.29 -21.48
C LEU A 159 -16.58 20.96 -19.98
N ASP A 160 -16.35 21.95 -19.12
CA ASP A 160 -16.34 21.76 -17.67
C ASP A 160 -17.75 21.65 -17.08
N TYR A 161 -18.71 22.46 -17.55
CA TYR A 161 -20.05 22.53 -16.96
C TYR A 161 -21.09 21.61 -17.63
N PHE A 162 -20.85 21.18 -18.87
CA PHE A 162 -21.80 20.30 -19.58
C PHE A 162 -21.17 18.98 -19.95
N TYR A 163 -20.05 18.98 -20.69
CA TYR A 163 -19.51 17.75 -21.28
C TYR A 163 -18.96 16.76 -20.24
N GLU A 164 -18.09 17.20 -19.32
CA GLU A 164 -17.56 16.32 -18.27
C GLU A 164 -18.66 15.80 -17.31
N PRO A 165 -19.64 16.62 -16.88
CA PRO A 165 -20.80 16.12 -16.13
C PRO A 165 -21.63 15.09 -16.90
N ILE A 166 -21.89 15.29 -18.20
CA ILE A 166 -22.61 14.31 -19.03
C ILE A 166 -21.84 12.99 -19.12
N LEU A 167 -20.52 13.03 -19.34
CA LEU A 167 -19.70 11.82 -19.38
C LEU A 167 -19.67 11.11 -18.02
N THR A 168 -19.58 11.87 -16.93
CA THR A 168 -19.61 11.33 -15.56
C THR A 168 -20.97 10.70 -15.27
N PHE A 169 -22.06 11.32 -15.71
CA PHE A 169 -23.42 10.78 -15.57
C PHE A 169 -23.62 9.52 -16.43
N GLY A 170 -23.10 9.49 -17.66
CA GLY A 170 -23.10 8.29 -18.49
C GLY A 170 -22.35 7.14 -17.82
N ARG A 171 -21.18 7.43 -17.23
CA ARG A 171 -20.42 6.45 -16.44
C ARG A 171 -21.17 6.00 -15.19
N PHE A 172 -21.87 6.91 -14.51
CA PHE A 172 -22.73 6.58 -13.38
C PHE A 172 -23.86 5.62 -13.77
N ILE A 173 -24.51 5.83 -14.93
CA ILE A 173 -25.55 4.91 -15.43
C ILE A 173 -24.93 3.53 -15.72
N GLU A 174 -23.79 3.48 -16.40
CA GLU A 174 -23.08 2.24 -16.71
C GLU A 174 -22.80 1.44 -15.43
N LEU A 175 -22.19 2.07 -14.42
CA LEU A 175 -21.91 1.44 -13.13
C LEU A 175 -23.19 1.07 -12.38
N SER A 176 -24.23 1.90 -12.44
CA SER A 176 -25.52 1.59 -11.84
C SER A 176 -26.15 0.33 -12.45
N CYS A 177 -26.08 0.17 -13.78
CA CYS A 177 -26.54 -1.04 -14.46
C CYS A 177 -25.78 -2.30 -14.03
N LEU A 178 -24.49 -2.17 -13.67
CA LEU A 178 -23.69 -3.29 -13.18
C LEU A 178 -23.98 -3.62 -11.70
N PHE A 179 -24.02 -2.62 -10.83
CA PHE A 179 -24.06 -2.84 -9.37
C PHE A 179 -25.48 -2.87 -8.78
N LEU A 180 -26.48 -2.20 -9.37
CA LEU A 180 -27.86 -2.25 -8.85
C LEU A 180 -28.44 -3.68 -8.84
N PRO A 181 -28.28 -4.51 -9.90
CA PRO A 181 -28.75 -5.90 -9.84
C PRO A 181 -28.10 -6.69 -8.71
N VAL A 182 -26.79 -6.50 -8.48
CA VAL A 182 -26.08 -7.14 -7.35
C VAL A 182 -26.66 -6.68 -6.02
N LEU A 183 -26.94 -5.38 -5.86
CA LEU A 183 -27.58 -4.85 -4.65
C LEU A 183 -28.98 -5.44 -4.41
N PHE A 184 -29.81 -5.57 -5.45
CA PHE A 184 -31.14 -6.17 -5.33
C PHE A 184 -31.11 -7.66 -4.96
N ILE A 185 -30.06 -8.38 -5.36
CA ILE A 185 -29.87 -9.81 -5.02
C ILE A 185 -29.35 -10.00 -3.58
N TYR A 186 -28.96 -8.93 -2.87
CA TYR A 186 -28.42 -9.01 -1.51
C TYR A 186 -29.22 -9.90 -0.52
N PRO A 187 -30.57 -9.94 -0.50
CA PRO A 187 -31.31 -10.79 0.42
C PRO A 187 -30.90 -12.28 0.39
N VAL A 188 -30.32 -12.76 -0.72
CA VAL A 188 -29.77 -14.12 -0.85
C VAL A 188 -28.71 -14.42 0.22
N VAL A 189 -27.98 -13.41 0.71
CA VAL A 189 -26.96 -13.53 1.78
C VAL A 189 -27.51 -14.20 3.06
N PHE A 190 -28.81 -14.06 3.33
CA PHE A 190 -29.45 -14.65 4.51
C PHE A 190 -29.83 -16.13 4.35
N PHE A 191 -29.72 -16.70 3.15
CA PHE A 191 -30.14 -18.08 2.89
C PHE A 191 -28.96 -19.05 2.75
N GLY A 192 -29.25 -20.34 2.98
CA GLY A 192 -28.28 -21.43 2.82
C GLY A 192 -27.58 -21.86 4.12
N LYS A 193 -26.70 -22.85 3.99
CA LYS A 193 -25.95 -23.42 5.12
C LYS A 193 -24.75 -22.52 5.46
N THR A 194 -24.39 -22.46 6.74
CA THR A 194 -23.17 -21.77 7.19
C THR A 194 -21.97 -22.66 6.92
N HIS A 195 -20.98 -22.14 6.21
CA HIS A 195 -19.71 -22.81 5.93
C HIS A 195 -18.69 -22.59 7.06
N LYS A 196 -17.57 -23.32 7.03
CA LYS A 196 -16.50 -23.25 8.05
C LYS A 196 -15.90 -21.85 8.21
N ASN A 197 -15.90 -21.04 7.15
CA ASN A 197 -15.44 -19.64 7.16
C ASN A 197 -16.48 -18.65 7.74
N GLY A 198 -17.59 -19.14 8.30
CA GLY A 198 -18.64 -18.32 8.92
C GLY A 198 -19.61 -17.68 7.91
N ALA A 199 -19.37 -17.79 6.60
CA ALA A 199 -20.26 -17.28 5.57
C ALA A 199 -21.38 -18.27 5.24
N ARG A 200 -22.57 -17.75 4.93
CA ARG A 200 -23.68 -18.58 4.41
C ARG A 200 -23.48 -18.84 2.92
N THR A 201 -23.99 -19.96 2.40
CA THR A 201 -23.91 -20.30 0.97
C THR A 201 -24.42 -19.15 0.08
N GLY A 202 -25.53 -18.52 0.44
CA GLY A 202 -26.04 -17.38 -0.32
C GLY A 202 -25.15 -16.13 -0.25
N ALA A 203 -24.39 -15.97 0.83
CA ALA A 203 -23.40 -14.89 0.95
C ALA A 203 -22.25 -15.08 -0.04
N LEU A 204 -21.75 -16.31 -0.18
CA LEU A 204 -20.69 -16.65 -1.13
C LEU A 204 -21.13 -16.41 -2.59
N VAL A 205 -22.38 -16.76 -2.92
CA VAL A 205 -22.95 -16.46 -4.24
C VAL A 205 -22.98 -14.95 -4.49
N TRP A 206 -23.42 -14.18 -3.50
CA TRP A 206 -23.48 -12.73 -3.61
C TRP A 206 -22.08 -12.10 -3.72
N TYR A 207 -21.07 -12.58 -2.98
CA TYR A 207 -19.68 -12.14 -3.10
C TYR A 207 -19.13 -12.39 -4.50
N LYS A 208 -19.44 -13.55 -5.10
CA LYS A 208 -19.02 -13.88 -6.46
C LYS A 208 -19.66 -12.95 -7.50
N LEU A 209 -20.93 -12.60 -7.34
CA LEU A 209 -21.61 -11.61 -8.20
C LEU A 209 -20.98 -10.21 -8.05
N LEU A 210 -20.67 -9.81 -6.82
CA LEU A 210 -19.99 -8.55 -6.54
C LEU A 210 -18.60 -8.49 -7.19
N ARG A 211 -17.83 -9.57 -7.10
CA ARG A 211 -16.51 -9.70 -7.75
C ARG A 211 -16.62 -9.52 -9.25
N VAL A 212 -17.54 -10.24 -9.91
CA VAL A 212 -17.75 -10.15 -11.37
C VAL A 212 -18.20 -8.74 -11.78
N ALA A 213 -19.08 -8.10 -11.01
CA ALA A 213 -19.46 -6.71 -11.26
C ALA A 213 -18.28 -5.74 -11.12
N ALA A 214 -17.37 -5.97 -10.16
CA ALA A 214 -16.15 -5.19 -10.03
C ALA A 214 -15.17 -5.40 -11.20
N GLU A 215 -15.03 -6.62 -11.71
CA GLU A 215 -14.23 -6.92 -12.91
C GLU A 215 -14.76 -6.16 -14.13
N TRP A 216 -16.08 -6.14 -14.31
CA TRP A 216 -16.73 -5.43 -15.42
C TRP A 216 -16.74 -3.90 -15.21
N GLY A 217 -16.70 -3.46 -13.95
CA GLY A 217 -16.54 -2.06 -13.57
C GLY A 217 -15.21 -1.46 -14.03
N GLY A 218 -14.21 -2.27 -14.39
CA GLY A 218 -12.95 -1.81 -14.96
C GLY A 218 -11.87 -1.50 -13.92
N ALA A 219 -10.80 -0.83 -14.35
CA ALA A 219 -9.55 -0.70 -13.58
C ALA A 219 -9.74 -0.18 -12.14
N SER A 220 -10.55 0.87 -11.97
CA SER A 220 -10.83 1.47 -10.65
C SER A 220 -11.51 0.47 -9.71
N PHE A 221 -12.46 -0.34 -10.20
CA PHE A 221 -13.20 -1.30 -9.37
C PHE A 221 -12.42 -2.60 -9.13
N ILE A 222 -11.59 -3.03 -10.07
CA ILE A 222 -10.61 -4.11 -9.86
C ILE A 222 -9.65 -3.71 -8.74
N LYS A 223 -9.06 -2.50 -8.82
CA LYS A 223 -8.14 -2.00 -7.79
C LYS A 223 -8.84 -1.75 -6.46
N LEU A 224 -10.07 -1.22 -6.46
CA LEU A 224 -10.87 -1.08 -5.25
C LEU A 224 -11.15 -2.43 -4.60
N GLY A 225 -11.46 -3.45 -5.40
CA GLY A 225 -11.69 -4.80 -4.90
C GLY A 225 -10.42 -5.46 -4.36
N GLN A 226 -9.27 -5.28 -5.02
CA GLN A 226 -7.96 -5.72 -4.50
C GLN A 226 -7.61 -5.03 -3.18
N TRP A 227 -7.84 -3.73 -3.09
CA TRP A 227 -7.70 -2.97 -1.85
C TRP A 227 -8.68 -3.45 -0.77
N ALA A 228 -9.94 -3.69 -1.11
CA ALA A 228 -10.93 -4.23 -0.17
C ALA A 228 -10.62 -5.68 0.25
N ALA A 229 -9.96 -6.46 -0.60
CA ALA A 229 -9.53 -7.83 -0.30
C ALA A 229 -8.52 -7.88 0.84
N SER A 230 -7.75 -6.82 1.06
CA SER A 230 -6.80 -6.75 2.16
C SER A 230 -7.36 -6.11 3.44
N ARG A 231 -8.49 -5.41 3.35
CA ARG A 231 -9.13 -4.68 4.46
C ARG A 231 -10.03 -5.57 5.33
N THR A 232 -9.46 -6.59 5.99
CA THR A 232 -10.20 -7.48 6.90
C THR A 232 -10.64 -6.80 8.21
N ASP A 233 -10.09 -5.61 8.51
CA ASP A 233 -10.58 -4.70 9.55
C ASP A 233 -11.98 -4.14 9.23
N ILE A 234 -12.29 -3.94 7.94
CA ILE A 234 -13.58 -3.44 7.47
C ILE A 234 -14.50 -4.60 7.03
N PHE A 235 -13.97 -5.49 6.19
CA PHE A 235 -14.73 -6.53 5.50
C PHE A 235 -14.55 -7.90 6.16
N SER A 236 -15.52 -8.80 5.96
CA SER A 236 -15.42 -10.18 6.47
C SER A 236 -14.41 -10.98 5.67
N ASN A 237 -13.69 -11.89 6.33
CA ASN A 237 -12.65 -12.73 5.73
C ASN A 237 -13.12 -13.47 4.46
N ALA A 238 -14.35 -14.00 4.45
CA ALA A 238 -14.91 -14.68 3.27
C ALA A 238 -15.16 -13.75 2.06
N LEU A 239 -15.45 -12.46 2.28
CA LEU A 239 -15.57 -11.48 1.19
C LEU A 239 -14.18 -11.10 0.68
N CYS A 240 -13.23 -10.88 1.59
CA CYS A 240 -11.85 -10.58 1.26
C CYS A 240 -11.21 -11.71 0.42
N GLU A 241 -11.44 -12.96 0.79
CA GLU A 241 -11.00 -14.16 0.07
C GLU A 241 -11.62 -14.25 -1.33
N GLU A 242 -12.90 -13.89 -1.52
CA GLU A 242 -13.48 -13.86 -2.86
C GLU A 242 -12.85 -12.73 -3.69
N LEU A 243 -12.73 -11.52 -3.14
CA LEU A 243 -12.15 -10.36 -3.83
C LEU A 243 -10.67 -10.52 -4.16
N SER A 244 -9.91 -11.33 -3.42
CA SER A 244 -8.50 -11.63 -3.75
C SER A 244 -8.36 -12.38 -5.08
N ASN A 245 -9.43 -13.04 -5.56
CA ASN A 245 -9.48 -13.69 -6.86
C ASN A 245 -9.76 -12.72 -8.03
N LEU A 246 -9.75 -11.40 -7.79
CA LEU A 246 -9.89 -10.41 -8.87
C LEU A 246 -8.69 -10.46 -9.81
N HIS A 247 -8.92 -10.90 -11.04
CA HIS A 247 -7.88 -10.94 -12.05
C HIS A 247 -7.63 -9.56 -12.66
N SER A 248 -6.37 -9.18 -12.76
CA SER A 248 -5.89 -7.97 -13.43
C SER A 248 -5.95 -8.06 -14.97
N ASN A 249 -6.94 -8.77 -15.53
CA ASN A 249 -7.07 -8.94 -16.98
C ASN A 249 -7.71 -7.68 -17.59
N ALA A 250 -6.99 -6.56 -17.46
CA ALA A 250 -7.38 -5.27 -17.97
C ALA A 250 -7.38 -5.29 -19.50
N LYS A 251 -8.30 -4.52 -20.07
CA LYS A 251 -8.41 -4.40 -21.53
C LYS A 251 -7.17 -3.69 -22.07
N GLN A 252 -6.39 -4.41 -22.89
CA GLN A 252 -5.23 -3.87 -23.57
C GLN A 252 -5.61 -2.72 -24.51
N HIS A 253 -4.77 -1.68 -24.56
CA HIS A 253 -4.92 -0.61 -25.53
C HIS A 253 -4.16 -0.94 -26.82
N SER A 254 -4.66 -0.45 -27.95
CA SER A 254 -4.07 -0.75 -29.27
C SER A 254 -2.61 -0.29 -29.37
N TYR A 255 -1.75 -1.08 -30.01
CA TYR A 255 -0.35 -0.72 -30.30
C TYR A 255 -0.19 0.68 -30.94
N LYS A 256 -1.12 1.10 -31.79
CA LYS A 256 -1.13 2.46 -32.39
C LYS A 256 -1.13 3.56 -31.32
N LYS A 257 -1.83 3.35 -30.20
CA LYS A 257 -1.86 4.28 -29.07
C LYS A 257 -0.57 4.25 -28.27
N THR A 258 0.02 3.08 -28.06
CA THR A 258 1.36 2.95 -27.48
C THR A 258 2.39 3.75 -28.28
N ARG A 259 2.40 3.56 -29.61
CA ARG A 259 3.29 4.27 -30.54
C ARG A 259 3.10 5.78 -30.46
N GLN A 260 1.85 6.24 -30.37
CA GLN A 260 1.52 7.65 -30.20
C GLN A 260 2.05 8.21 -28.87
N ILE A 261 1.82 7.53 -27.75
CA ILE A 261 2.26 7.97 -26.41
C ILE A 261 3.79 8.05 -26.35
N LEU A 262 4.49 7.04 -26.88
CA LEU A 262 5.94 7.03 -26.94
C LEU A 262 6.45 8.18 -27.83
N LYS A 263 5.87 8.39 -29.02
CA LYS A 263 6.23 9.51 -29.90
C LYS A 263 6.05 10.86 -29.22
N GLU A 264 4.94 11.07 -28.51
CA GLU A 264 4.68 12.29 -27.73
C GLU A 264 5.69 12.46 -26.59
N THR A 265 6.05 11.37 -25.90
CA THR A 265 7.03 11.37 -24.79
C THR A 265 8.44 11.70 -25.24
N PHE A 266 8.83 11.29 -26.44
CA PHE A 266 10.17 11.49 -27.01
C PHE A 266 10.22 12.61 -28.06
N ASN A 267 9.45 13.67 -27.84
CA ASN A 267 9.46 14.92 -28.63
C ASN A 267 9.27 14.68 -30.14
N GLY A 268 8.42 13.72 -30.52
CA GLY A 268 8.08 13.42 -31.90
C GLY A 268 8.96 12.37 -32.59
N LYS A 269 9.96 11.80 -31.90
CA LYS A 269 10.81 10.73 -32.44
C LYS A 269 10.02 9.44 -32.69
N GLU A 270 10.32 8.77 -33.79
CA GLU A 270 9.74 7.47 -34.09
C GLU A 270 10.37 6.38 -33.22
N LEU A 271 9.65 5.27 -32.96
CA LEU A 271 10.11 4.19 -32.08
C LEU A 271 11.42 3.58 -32.61
N GLU A 272 11.54 3.48 -33.92
CA GLU A 272 12.69 2.93 -34.62
C GLU A 272 13.95 3.80 -34.44
N GLU A 273 13.83 5.03 -33.96
CA GLU A 273 14.96 5.88 -33.59
C GLU A 273 15.48 5.61 -32.17
N ILE A 274 14.64 4.99 -31.33
CA ILE A 274 14.82 4.77 -29.90
C ILE A 274 15.18 3.32 -29.59
N PHE A 275 14.48 2.39 -30.25
CA PHE A 275 14.61 0.95 -30.07
C PHE A 275 15.16 0.29 -31.33
N ASP A 276 16.02 -0.71 -31.15
CA ASP A 276 16.37 -1.68 -32.20
C ASP A 276 15.23 -2.69 -32.39
N GLU A 277 14.57 -3.09 -31.29
CA GLU A 277 13.45 -4.03 -31.30
C GLU A 277 12.36 -3.54 -30.34
N PHE A 278 11.12 -3.46 -30.82
CA PHE A 278 9.95 -3.15 -30.01
C PHE A 278 8.77 -4.03 -30.47
N PRO A 279 8.29 -4.98 -29.65
CA PRO A 279 7.23 -5.89 -30.03
C PRO A 279 5.87 -5.17 -30.13
N LYS A 280 4.99 -5.70 -30.99
CA LYS A 280 3.61 -5.18 -31.12
C LYS A 280 2.73 -5.57 -29.94
N GLU A 281 2.92 -6.79 -29.45
CA GLU A 281 2.16 -7.34 -28.32
C GLU A 281 2.88 -7.04 -26.99
N PRO A 282 2.15 -6.55 -25.98
CA PRO A 282 2.72 -6.37 -24.63
C PRO A 282 2.96 -7.74 -23.98
N ILE A 283 3.98 -7.82 -23.11
CA ILE A 283 4.24 -9.01 -22.29
C ILE A 283 3.22 -9.16 -21.15
N GLY A 284 2.67 -8.03 -20.69
CA GLY A 284 1.69 -8.00 -19.61
C GLY A 284 0.85 -6.73 -19.65
N CYS A 285 -0.38 -6.82 -19.16
CA CYS A 285 -1.31 -5.70 -19.04
C CYS A 285 -1.70 -5.55 -17.57
N GLY A 286 -1.33 -4.43 -16.95
CA GLY A 286 -1.81 -4.04 -15.63
C GLY A 286 -3.08 -3.20 -15.72
N ALA A 287 -3.59 -2.76 -14.56
CA ALA A 287 -4.79 -1.92 -14.51
C ALA A 287 -4.56 -0.51 -15.10
N ILE A 288 -3.34 0.03 -14.96
CA ILE A 288 -3.01 1.43 -15.33
C ILE A 288 -2.07 1.51 -16.53
N ALA A 289 -1.21 0.52 -16.72
CA ALA A 289 -0.23 0.48 -17.80
C ALA A 289 -0.08 -0.92 -18.38
N GLN A 290 0.41 -1.01 -19.61
CA GLN A 290 0.86 -2.27 -20.21
C GLN A 290 2.37 -2.24 -20.44
N VAL A 291 3.00 -3.41 -20.36
CA VAL A 291 4.47 -3.57 -20.33
C VAL A 291 4.94 -4.24 -21.61
N TYR A 292 6.04 -3.74 -22.17
CA TYR A 292 6.72 -4.28 -23.35
C TYR A 292 8.15 -4.67 -23.00
N LEU A 293 8.65 -5.76 -23.57
CA LEU A 293 10.08 -6.08 -23.55
C LEU A 293 10.71 -5.58 -24.84
N ALA A 294 11.61 -4.61 -24.76
CA ALA A 294 12.21 -3.96 -25.91
C ALA A 294 13.74 -3.95 -25.82
N LYS A 295 14.39 -3.62 -26.94
CA LYS A 295 15.85 -3.46 -27.03
C LYS A 295 16.18 -2.04 -27.46
N LEU A 296 16.88 -1.29 -26.62
CA LEU A 296 17.31 0.08 -26.90
C LEU A 296 18.42 0.16 -27.96
N LYS A 297 18.48 1.26 -28.72
CA LYS A 297 19.64 1.55 -29.57
C LYS A 297 20.89 1.81 -28.73
N LYS A 298 22.05 1.39 -29.25
CA LYS A 298 23.36 1.54 -28.57
C LYS A 298 23.65 2.96 -28.10
N LYS A 299 23.23 3.99 -28.87
CA LYS A 299 23.46 5.41 -28.55
C LYS A 299 22.83 5.87 -27.23
N PHE A 300 21.90 5.11 -26.67
CA PHE A 300 21.22 5.45 -25.41
C PHE A 300 21.76 4.69 -24.19
N VAL A 301 22.82 3.89 -24.35
CA VAL A 301 23.44 3.13 -23.26
C VAL A 301 24.95 3.39 -23.29
N SER A 302 25.53 3.82 -22.18
CA SER A 302 26.91 4.32 -22.13
C SER A 302 28.00 3.28 -21.95
N LYS A 303 27.69 2.21 -21.23
CA LYS A 303 28.59 1.08 -21.03
C LYS A 303 27.99 -0.11 -21.75
N SER A 304 28.70 -0.57 -22.78
CA SER A 304 28.23 -1.44 -23.82
C SER A 304 28.35 -2.91 -23.45
N THR A 305 27.34 -3.45 -22.76
CA THR A 305 26.93 -4.85 -22.96
C THR A 305 25.62 -4.88 -23.73
N ASP A 306 25.39 -5.91 -24.56
CA ASP A 306 24.12 -6.03 -25.28
C ASP A 306 22.95 -6.30 -24.33
N HIS A 307 23.25 -6.76 -23.10
CA HIS A 307 22.31 -7.00 -22.02
C HIS A 307 21.71 -5.71 -21.45
N ASP A 308 22.54 -4.68 -21.21
CA ASP A 308 22.11 -3.36 -20.69
C ASP A 308 21.11 -2.62 -21.59
N ARG A 309 20.92 -3.12 -22.82
CA ARG A 309 20.00 -2.58 -23.82
C ARG A 309 18.62 -3.21 -23.72
N LEU A 310 18.47 -4.35 -23.04
CA LEU A 310 17.22 -5.06 -22.87
C LEU A 310 16.42 -4.42 -21.74
N VAL A 311 15.25 -3.89 -22.07
CA VAL A 311 14.46 -3.06 -21.16
C VAL A 311 13.01 -3.50 -21.08
N ALA A 312 12.40 -3.24 -19.93
CA ALA A 312 10.96 -3.22 -19.79
C ALA A 312 10.46 -1.78 -20.02
N VAL A 313 9.44 -1.63 -20.87
CA VAL A 313 8.82 -0.34 -21.20
C VAL A 313 7.37 -0.38 -20.75
N LYS A 314 7.07 0.32 -19.65
CA LYS A 314 5.73 0.48 -19.11
C LYS A 314 5.08 1.70 -19.77
N VAL A 315 3.87 1.54 -20.32
CA VAL A 315 3.12 2.60 -21.01
C VAL A 315 1.70 2.68 -20.46
N VAL A 316 1.36 3.85 -19.91
CA VAL A 316 0.04 4.12 -19.29
C VAL A 316 -1.08 4.01 -20.32
N HIS A 317 -2.22 3.44 -19.93
CA HIS A 317 -3.41 3.33 -20.77
C HIS A 317 -3.96 4.72 -21.14
N PRO A 318 -4.38 4.93 -22.40
CA PRO A 318 -4.92 6.21 -22.82
C PRO A 318 -6.22 6.52 -22.08
N LYS A 319 -6.35 7.77 -21.58
CA LYS A 319 -7.54 8.26 -20.85
C LYS A 319 -7.84 7.53 -19.53
N VAL A 320 -6.91 6.73 -19.01
CA VAL A 320 -7.11 6.00 -17.74
C VAL A 320 -7.27 6.97 -16.57
N GLU A 321 -6.45 8.03 -16.52
CA GLU A 321 -6.54 9.11 -15.54
C GLU A 321 -7.95 9.71 -15.46
N LYS A 322 -8.51 10.16 -16.60
CA LYS A 322 -9.87 10.70 -16.66
C LYS A 322 -10.95 9.70 -16.27
N THR A 323 -10.74 8.41 -16.53
CA THR A 323 -11.71 7.37 -16.17
C THR A 323 -11.71 7.15 -14.66
N ILE A 324 -10.52 7.05 -14.07
CA ILE A 324 -10.33 6.93 -12.62
C ILE A 324 -10.90 8.16 -11.90
N GLU A 325 -10.64 9.39 -12.39
CA GLU A 325 -11.21 10.60 -11.79
C GLU A 325 -12.75 10.59 -11.75
N ARG A 326 -13.40 10.12 -12.82
CA ARG A 326 -14.87 9.99 -12.85
C ARG A 326 -15.35 8.93 -11.88
N ASP A 327 -14.69 7.79 -11.86
CA ASP A 327 -15.03 6.70 -10.93
C ASP A 327 -14.86 7.15 -9.48
N LEU A 328 -13.78 7.87 -9.13
CA LEU A 328 -13.56 8.44 -7.80
C LEU A 328 -14.62 9.48 -7.43
N LYS A 329 -15.01 10.39 -8.35
CA LYS A 329 -16.11 11.33 -8.10
C LYS A 329 -17.42 10.62 -7.77
N ILE A 330 -17.73 9.54 -8.51
CA ILE A 330 -18.92 8.71 -8.27
C ILE A 330 -18.81 8.00 -6.92
N MET A 331 -17.65 7.40 -6.60
CA MET A 331 -17.40 6.76 -5.31
C MET A 331 -17.54 7.73 -4.14
N SER A 332 -16.95 8.93 -4.23
CA SER A 332 -17.05 9.97 -3.19
C SER A 332 -18.49 10.43 -2.99
N PHE A 333 -19.27 10.60 -4.07
CA PHE A 333 -20.69 10.92 -3.96
C PHE A 333 -21.44 9.86 -3.14
N PHE A 334 -21.27 8.58 -3.45
CA PHE A 334 -21.92 7.50 -2.73
C PHE A 334 -21.39 7.32 -1.31
N ALA A 335 -20.10 7.48 -1.08
CA ALA A 335 -19.50 7.40 0.24
C ALA A 335 -20.09 8.46 1.18
N ASN A 336 -20.20 9.71 0.72
CA ASN A 336 -20.86 10.78 1.46
C ASN A 336 -22.35 10.48 1.68
N ALA A 337 -23.06 9.97 0.66
CA ALA A 337 -24.46 9.60 0.78
C ALA A 337 -24.71 8.49 1.83
N ILE A 338 -23.81 7.51 1.91
CA ILE A 338 -23.91 6.40 2.87
C ILE A 338 -23.56 6.87 4.28
N ASP A 339 -22.64 7.81 4.43
CA ASP A 339 -22.22 8.34 5.74
C ASP A 339 -23.36 9.08 6.46
N PHE A 340 -24.33 9.64 5.71
CA PHE A 340 -25.57 10.19 6.29
C PHE A 340 -26.50 9.16 6.93
N ILE A 341 -26.27 7.85 6.74
CA ILE A 341 -27.08 6.79 7.33
C ILE A 341 -26.62 6.59 8.79
N PRO A 342 -27.48 6.82 9.79
CA PRO A 342 -27.13 6.59 11.19
C PRO A 342 -26.62 5.16 11.38
N THR A 343 -25.60 4.96 12.20
CA THR A 343 -24.84 3.70 12.41
C THR A 343 -23.76 3.35 11.37
N MET A 344 -23.59 4.12 10.29
CA MET A 344 -22.50 3.90 9.31
C MET A 344 -21.29 4.81 9.50
N GLU A 345 -21.38 5.82 10.37
CA GLU A 345 -20.30 6.78 10.67
C GLU A 345 -18.97 6.10 11.08
N TRP A 346 -19.01 4.97 11.78
CA TRP A 346 -17.80 4.23 12.17
C TRP A 346 -16.99 3.67 11.00
N LEU A 347 -17.62 3.47 9.82
CA LEU A 347 -16.93 3.05 8.59
C LEU A 347 -16.22 4.21 7.92
N SER A 348 -16.75 5.43 8.07
CA SER A 348 -16.14 6.67 7.58
C SER A 348 -15.69 6.54 6.11
N LEU A 349 -16.62 6.06 5.29
CA LEU A 349 -16.37 5.71 3.88
C LEU A 349 -15.79 6.86 3.05
N PRO A 350 -16.12 8.15 3.28
CA PRO A 350 -15.52 9.24 2.51
C PRO A 350 -14.00 9.26 2.59
N GLN A 351 -13.45 9.09 3.80
CA GLN A 351 -12.01 9.05 4.03
C GLN A 351 -11.39 7.79 3.42
N GLU A 352 -12.09 6.65 3.43
CA GLU A 352 -11.61 5.43 2.79
C GLU A 352 -11.52 5.58 1.26
N VAL A 353 -12.47 6.29 0.65
CA VAL A 353 -12.41 6.65 -0.77
C VAL A 353 -11.26 7.62 -1.06
N GLU A 354 -10.98 8.57 -0.17
CA GLU A 354 -9.85 9.48 -0.29
C GLU A 354 -8.49 8.74 -0.23
N GLN A 355 -8.35 7.79 0.70
CA GLN A 355 -7.15 6.95 0.79
C GLN A 355 -6.98 6.07 -0.45
N PHE A 356 -8.08 5.48 -0.95
CA PHE A 356 -8.05 4.75 -2.22
C PHE A 356 -7.70 5.66 -3.40
N ALA A 357 -8.24 6.89 -3.43
CA ALA A 357 -7.93 7.89 -4.46
C ALA A 357 -6.43 8.22 -4.49
N LEU A 358 -5.82 8.43 -3.32
CA LEU A 358 -4.38 8.69 -3.19
C LEU A 358 -3.56 7.55 -3.81
N LEU A 359 -3.83 6.30 -3.43
CA LEU A 359 -3.15 5.12 -3.97
C LEU A 359 -3.29 5.01 -5.49
N MET A 360 -4.49 5.26 -6.02
CA MET A 360 -4.73 5.23 -7.47
C MET A 360 -3.99 6.34 -8.22
N GLN A 361 -3.89 7.53 -7.63
CA GLN A 361 -3.23 8.67 -8.26
C GLN A 361 -1.69 8.54 -8.23
N LEU A 362 -1.11 7.96 -7.17
CA LEU A 362 0.32 7.63 -7.12
C LEU A 362 0.75 6.73 -8.29
N GLN A 363 -0.12 5.79 -8.69
CA GLN A 363 0.17 4.88 -9.82
C GLN A 363 -0.02 5.51 -11.21
N LEU A 364 -0.64 6.70 -11.33
CA LEU A 364 -0.89 7.35 -12.62
C LEU A 364 0.32 8.12 -13.18
N ASP A 365 1.31 8.38 -12.33
CA ASP A 365 2.55 9.06 -12.72
C ASP A 365 3.73 8.11 -12.55
N LEU A 366 4.18 7.50 -13.66
CA LEU A 366 5.26 6.51 -13.63
C LEU A 366 6.63 7.07 -13.19
N ARG A 367 6.76 8.40 -13.03
CA ARG A 367 7.93 8.99 -12.40
C ARG A 367 8.03 8.61 -10.92
N ILE A 368 6.90 8.52 -10.23
CA ILE A 368 6.84 8.15 -8.81
C ILE A 368 7.42 6.75 -8.63
N GLU A 369 6.98 5.78 -9.42
CA GLU A 369 7.55 4.43 -9.45
C GLU A 369 9.06 4.45 -9.75
N SER A 370 9.50 5.27 -10.71
CA SER A 370 10.93 5.45 -10.99
C SER A 370 11.72 5.97 -9.78
N TYR A 371 11.19 6.95 -9.02
CA TYR A 371 11.82 7.45 -7.81
C TYR A 371 11.87 6.39 -6.72
N ASN A 372 10.80 5.60 -6.58
CA ASN A 372 10.76 4.50 -5.63
C ASN A 372 11.82 3.43 -5.94
N LEU A 373 11.97 3.04 -7.20
CA LEU A 373 13.03 2.10 -7.64
C LEU A 373 14.43 2.61 -7.31
N ILE A 374 14.69 3.91 -7.53
CA ILE A 374 15.98 4.54 -7.21
C ILE A 374 16.24 4.48 -5.69
N LYS A 375 15.26 4.91 -4.88
CA LYS A 375 15.36 4.91 -3.41
C LYS A 375 15.52 3.49 -2.85
N PHE A 376 14.82 2.50 -3.39
CA PHE A 376 15.03 1.10 -3.04
C PHE A 376 16.44 0.62 -3.38
N LYS A 377 16.96 0.96 -4.56
CA LYS A 377 18.32 0.58 -4.96
C LYS A 377 19.38 1.20 -4.06
N GLU A 378 19.19 2.44 -3.59
CA GLU A 378 20.07 3.09 -2.62
C GLU A 378 20.02 2.41 -1.26
N LYS A 379 18.82 2.01 -0.82
CA LYS A 379 18.60 1.30 0.46
C LYS A 379 19.06 -0.16 0.43
N PHE A 380 19.16 -0.78 -0.75
CA PHE A 380 19.61 -2.15 -0.96
C PHE A 380 20.89 -2.20 -1.83
N PRO A 381 22.06 -1.78 -1.29
CA PRO A 381 23.30 -1.75 -2.05
C PRO A 381 23.84 -3.15 -2.39
N ASN A 382 23.49 -4.17 -1.60
CA ASN A 382 23.87 -5.56 -1.86
C ASN A 382 22.96 -6.19 -2.92
N VAL A 383 23.22 -5.83 -4.18
CA VAL A 383 22.44 -6.32 -5.34
C VAL A 383 22.44 -7.84 -5.47
N ASN A 384 23.42 -8.53 -4.89
CA ASN A 384 23.58 -9.98 -4.99
C ASN A 384 22.46 -10.77 -4.29
N GLU A 385 21.81 -10.17 -3.30
CA GLU A 385 20.71 -10.80 -2.58
C GLU A 385 19.36 -10.26 -3.00
N ILE A 386 19.24 -8.94 -3.05
CA ILE A 386 18.01 -8.22 -3.37
C ILE A 386 18.29 -7.27 -4.53
N LYS A 387 17.53 -7.40 -5.60
CA LYS A 387 17.66 -6.58 -6.80
C LYS A 387 16.36 -5.86 -7.12
N PHE A 388 16.48 -4.57 -7.43
CA PHE A 388 15.43 -3.75 -8.03
C PHE A 388 15.88 -3.32 -9.43
N PRO A 389 14.99 -3.24 -10.44
CA PRO A 389 15.30 -2.75 -11.77
C PRO A 389 15.96 -1.38 -11.74
N LYS A 390 17.00 -1.17 -12.55
CA LYS A 390 17.52 0.17 -12.78
C LYS A 390 16.52 0.98 -13.63
N SER A 391 15.99 2.07 -13.08
CA SER A 391 15.28 3.07 -13.90
C SER A 391 16.25 3.76 -14.87
N LEU A 392 15.92 3.73 -16.16
CA LEU A 392 16.73 4.32 -17.23
C LEU A 392 16.14 5.63 -17.73
N PHE A 393 14.80 5.70 -17.83
CA PHE A 393 14.06 6.89 -18.25
C PHE A 393 12.65 6.86 -17.66
N SER A 394 12.14 8.03 -17.27
CA SER A 394 10.76 8.16 -16.81
C SER A 394 10.10 9.45 -17.29
N SER A 395 8.79 9.34 -17.52
CA SER A 395 7.84 10.42 -17.75
C SER A 395 6.53 10.07 -17.05
N LYS A 396 5.58 10.99 -17.01
CA LYS A 396 4.25 10.70 -16.43
C LYS A 396 3.62 9.44 -17.04
N ASN A 397 3.78 9.22 -18.35
CA ASN A 397 3.08 8.17 -19.10
C ASN A 397 3.96 6.97 -19.48
N VAL A 398 5.29 7.06 -19.33
CA VAL A 398 6.24 6.03 -19.79
C VAL A 398 7.36 5.85 -18.77
N LEU A 399 7.64 4.60 -18.40
CA LEU A 399 8.81 4.21 -17.63
C LEU A 399 9.60 3.16 -18.42
N ILE A 400 10.89 3.42 -18.61
CA ILE A 400 11.86 2.48 -19.17
C ILE A 400 12.81 2.08 -18.07
N GLU A 401 12.85 0.79 -17.78
CA GLU A 401 13.67 0.20 -16.72
C GLU A 401 14.41 -1.03 -17.23
N GLU A 402 15.43 -1.44 -16.50
CA GLU A 402 16.16 -2.68 -16.75
C GLU A 402 15.22 -3.88 -16.78
N ARG A 403 15.34 -4.72 -17.82
CA ARG A 403 14.58 -5.97 -17.87
C ARG A 403 15.17 -6.98 -16.89
N ILE A 404 14.38 -7.36 -15.89
CA ILE A 404 14.69 -8.51 -15.04
C ILE A 404 14.06 -9.76 -15.64
N TYR A 405 14.90 -10.75 -15.96
CA TYR A 405 14.46 -12.08 -16.34
C TYR A 405 14.59 -13.03 -15.16
N GLY A 406 13.47 -13.59 -14.69
CA GLY A 406 13.44 -14.42 -13.50
C GLY A 406 12.35 -15.48 -13.52
N ILE A 407 12.35 -16.34 -12.52
CA ILE A 407 11.27 -17.31 -12.27
C ILE A 407 10.26 -16.63 -11.35
N ASN A 408 8.99 -16.59 -11.75
CA ASN A 408 7.93 -16.00 -10.93
C ASN A 408 7.80 -16.73 -9.59
N MET A 409 7.65 -16.00 -8.48
CA MET A 409 7.53 -16.60 -7.15
C MET A 409 6.40 -17.63 -7.06
N ASN A 410 5.28 -17.45 -7.79
CA ASN A 410 4.21 -18.45 -7.82
C ASN A 410 4.71 -19.83 -8.30
N LYS A 411 5.57 -19.86 -9.34
CA LYS A 411 6.17 -21.11 -9.84
C LYS A 411 7.14 -21.71 -8.83
N ILE A 412 7.88 -20.88 -8.08
CA ILE A 412 8.74 -21.33 -6.98
C ILE A 412 7.92 -21.93 -5.84
N LEU A 413 6.78 -21.33 -5.47
CA LEU A 413 5.89 -21.83 -4.42
C LEU A 413 5.30 -23.21 -4.75
N GLU A 414 5.12 -23.53 -6.03
CA GLU A 414 4.70 -24.86 -6.48
C GLU A 414 5.78 -25.94 -6.23
N LEU A 415 7.06 -25.55 -6.13
CA LEU A 415 8.18 -26.48 -5.95
C LEU A 415 8.23 -27.11 -4.54
N LYS A 416 7.46 -26.60 -3.58
CA LYS A 416 7.39 -27.13 -2.21
C LYS A 416 7.06 -28.62 -2.13
N SER A 417 6.34 -29.13 -3.13
CA SER A 417 5.94 -30.55 -3.21
C SER A 417 7.10 -31.50 -3.54
N PHE A 418 8.23 -30.98 -4.03
CA PHE A 418 9.38 -31.78 -4.48
C PHE A 418 10.55 -31.84 -3.49
N GLY A 419 10.44 -31.21 -2.32
CA GLY A 419 11.34 -31.48 -1.19
C GLY A 419 12.61 -30.64 -1.07
N ASN A 420 12.82 -29.62 -1.91
CA ASN A 420 14.00 -28.74 -1.83
C ASN A 420 13.90 -27.68 -0.71
N LYS A 421 13.76 -28.16 0.54
CA LYS A 421 13.49 -27.33 1.72
C LYS A 421 14.59 -26.31 2.02
N LYS A 422 15.86 -26.63 1.76
CA LYS A 422 16.99 -25.74 2.05
C LYS A 422 16.93 -24.48 1.17
N MET A 423 16.66 -24.64 -0.12
CA MET A 423 16.55 -23.52 -1.05
C MET A 423 15.31 -22.66 -0.77
N LEU A 424 14.16 -23.29 -0.54
CA LEU A 424 12.93 -22.57 -0.17
C LEU A 424 13.10 -21.78 1.13
N LYS A 425 13.78 -22.37 2.12
CA LYS A 425 14.16 -21.67 3.35
C LYS A 425 15.07 -20.48 3.08
N GLN A 426 16.09 -20.60 2.22
CA GLN A 426 16.95 -19.45 1.86
C GLN A 426 16.17 -18.32 1.20
N ILE A 427 15.19 -18.63 0.35
CA ILE A 427 14.31 -17.64 -0.28
C ILE A 427 13.43 -16.96 0.79
N SER A 428 12.81 -17.75 1.68
CA SER A 428 11.99 -17.25 2.80
C SER A 428 12.79 -16.33 3.72
N ASP A 429 13.98 -16.77 4.12
CA ASP A 429 14.92 -16.03 4.97
C ASP A 429 15.24 -14.65 4.38
N LYS A 430 15.63 -14.58 3.09
CA LYS A 430 15.92 -13.32 2.40
C LYS A 430 14.70 -12.42 2.24
N LEU A 431 13.53 -13.01 2.00
CA LEU A 431 12.29 -12.25 1.83
C LEU A 431 11.86 -11.59 3.14
N ILE A 432 11.96 -12.30 4.28
CA ILE A 432 11.69 -11.74 5.59
C ILE A 432 12.71 -10.66 5.97
N ASP A 433 14.00 -10.94 5.79
CA ASP A 433 15.05 -10.00 6.19
C ASP A 433 14.95 -8.69 5.40
N SER A 434 14.68 -8.77 4.09
CA SER A 434 14.45 -7.58 3.26
C SER A 434 13.19 -6.82 3.67
N PHE A 435 12.10 -7.51 3.98
CA PHE A 435 10.87 -6.86 4.45
C PHE A 435 11.01 -6.19 5.81
N LEU A 436 11.61 -6.86 6.79
CA LEU A 436 11.85 -6.28 8.11
C LEU A 436 12.77 -5.07 8.02
N LYS A 437 13.76 -5.09 7.13
CA LYS A 437 14.58 -3.91 6.83
C LYS A 437 13.72 -2.76 6.27
N MET A 438 12.87 -3.02 5.26
CA MET A 438 11.96 -2.01 4.69
C MET A 438 11.04 -1.38 5.75
N LEU A 439 10.46 -2.23 6.61
CA LEU A 439 9.51 -1.85 7.64
C LEU A 439 10.16 -1.10 8.81
N ILE A 440 11.18 -1.69 9.40
CA ILE A 440 11.70 -1.26 10.71
C ILE A 440 12.81 -0.23 10.52
N LEU A 441 13.83 -0.57 9.71
CA LEU A 441 15.04 0.24 9.55
C LEU A 441 14.83 1.39 8.57
N ASP A 442 14.19 1.13 7.45
CA ASP A 442 14.11 2.08 6.34
C ASP A 442 12.87 2.98 6.40
N ASN A 443 11.79 2.57 7.07
CA ASN A 443 10.47 3.20 6.99
C ASN A 443 10.06 3.51 5.54
N PHE A 444 10.31 2.58 4.63
CA PHE A 444 10.04 2.71 3.20
C PHE A 444 9.62 1.33 2.68
N ILE A 445 8.32 1.08 2.73
CA ILE A 445 7.75 -0.27 2.64
C ILE A 445 7.17 -0.48 1.26
N HIS A 446 7.56 -1.56 0.60
CA HIS A 446 6.88 -1.98 -0.62
C HIS A 446 5.45 -2.43 -0.29
N ALA A 447 4.44 -1.63 -0.64
CA ALA A 447 3.07 -1.85 -0.21
C ALA A 447 2.30 -2.91 -1.03
N ASP A 448 2.78 -3.23 -2.24
CA ASP A 448 2.16 -4.23 -3.14
C ASP A 448 3.03 -5.49 -3.33
N LEU A 449 3.56 -6.03 -2.23
CA LEU A 449 4.54 -7.13 -2.22
C LEU A 449 3.87 -8.50 -2.37
N HIS A 450 3.23 -8.77 -3.50
CA HIS A 450 2.60 -10.06 -3.80
C HIS A 450 3.52 -10.97 -4.66
N PRO A 451 3.32 -12.31 -4.69
CA PRO A 451 4.18 -13.23 -5.44
C PRO A 451 4.36 -12.88 -6.93
N GLY A 452 3.34 -12.30 -7.56
CA GLY A 452 3.43 -11.84 -8.96
C GLY A 452 4.51 -10.78 -9.24
N ASN A 453 4.92 -10.01 -8.23
CA ASN A 453 5.90 -8.92 -8.33
C ASN A 453 7.30 -9.34 -7.84
N ILE A 454 7.47 -10.62 -7.47
CA ILE A 454 8.73 -11.17 -6.97
C ILE A 454 9.22 -12.23 -7.93
N PHE A 455 10.41 -12.00 -8.48
CA PHE A 455 11.13 -12.97 -9.28
C PHE A 455 12.30 -13.55 -8.49
N VAL A 456 12.63 -14.81 -8.77
CA VAL A 456 13.80 -15.48 -8.21
C VAL A 456 14.77 -15.79 -9.35
N ARG A 457 16.04 -15.47 -9.13
CA ARG A 457 17.17 -15.82 -10.00
C ARG A 457 18.20 -16.60 -9.21
N PHE A 458 19.07 -17.36 -9.88
CA PHE A 458 20.16 -18.09 -9.23
C PHE A 458 21.48 -17.51 -9.69
N VAL A 459 22.26 -17.01 -8.73
CA VAL A 459 23.53 -16.30 -8.99
C VAL A 459 24.66 -16.96 -8.21
N LYS A 460 25.84 -16.99 -8.82
CA LYS A 460 27.06 -17.47 -8.16
C LYS A 460 27.86 -16.27 -7.67
N LEU A 461 28.19 -16.26 -6.37
CA LEU A 461 28.90 -15.15 -5.75
C LEU A 461 30.41 -15.39 -5.87
N GLU A 462 31.09 -14.59 -6.71
CA GLU A 462 32.55 -14.56 -6.78
C GLU A 462 33.06 -13.26 -6.13
N PRO A 463 33.99 -13.30 -5.15
CA PRO A 463 34.40 -12.14 -4.34
C PRO A 463 34.92 -10.91 -5.11
N SER A 464 35.21 -11.04 -6.41
CA SER A 464 35.87 -9.99 -7.21
C SER A 464 35.32 -9.84 -8.63
N LYS A 465 34.20 -10.51 -8.98
CA LYS A 465 33.57 -10.36 -10.29
C LYS A 465 32.15 -9.85 -10.15
N ALA A 466 31.77 -8.92 -11.03
CA ALA A 466 30.37 -8.57 -11.23
C ALA A 466 29.59 -9.80 -11.70
N ILE A 467 28.31 -9.88 -11.33
CA ILE A 467 27.42 -10.92 -11.81
C ILE A 467 27.35 -10.86 -13.34
N ASP A 468 27.60 -11.99 -14.00
CA ASP A 468 27.34 -12.14 -15.43
C ASP A 468 25.83 -12.29 -15.66
N GLU A 469 25.17 -11.16 -15.91
CA GLU A 469 23.72 -11.11 -16.15
C GLU A 469 23.28 -11.95 -17.36
N PHE A 470 24.14 -12.14 -18.38
CA PHE A 470 23.82 -12.98 -19.52
C PHE A 470 23.80 -14.47 -19.12
N ALA A 471 24.80 -14.92 -18.35
CA ALA A 471 24.82 -16.29 -17.84
C ALA A 471 23.61 -16.57 -16.92
N VAL A 472 23.26 -15.63 -16.05
CA VAL A 472 22.09 -15.74 -15.17
C VAL A 472 20.79 -15.83 -15.99
N ASP A 473 20.65 -15.04 -17.04
CA ASP A 473 19.50 -15.08 -17.93
C ASP A 473 19.39 -16.42 -18.67
N GLN A 474 20.52 -17.01 -19.13
CA GLN A 474 20.51 -18.31 -19.79
C GLN A 474 20.09 -19.43 -18.83
N ILE A 475 20.63 -19.44 -17.60
CA ILE A 475 20.23 -20.40 -16.55
C ILE A 475 18.73 -20.27 -16.29
N THR A 476 18.26 -19.06 -16.07
CA THR A 476 16.84 -18.77 -15.82
C THR A 476 15.96 -19.20 -16.99
N LYS A 477 16.43 -19.02 -18.23
CA LYS A 477 15.71 -19.44 -19.44
C LYS A 477 15.55 -20.95 -19.49
N THR A 478 16.63 -21.69 -19.26
CA THR A 478 16.60 -23.15 -19.17
C THR A 478 15.60 -23.57 -18.10
N LEU A 479 15.72 -23.05 -16.87
CA LEU A 479 14.80 -23.38 -15.77
C LEU A 479 13.35 -23.11 -16.15
N ASN A 480 13.03 -21.95 -16.73
CA ASN A 480 11.65 -21.60 -17.09
C ASN A 480 11.01 -22.56 -18.13
N THR A 481 11.81 -23.21 -18.97
CA THR A 481 11.33 -24.19 -19.96
C THR A 481 11.11 -25.60 -19.39
N LEU A 482 11.68 -25.91 -18.22
CA LEU A 482 11.55 -27.21 -17.58
C LEU A 482 10.20 -27.40 -16.90
N SER A 483 9.79 -28.65 -16.74
CA SER A 483 8.68 -29.02 -15.85
C SER A 483 9.04 -28.72 -14.39
N ASN A 484 8.04 -28.61 -13.50
CA ASN A 484 8.29 -28.28 -12.09
C ASN A 484 9.22 -29.28 -11.39
N LYS A 485 9.15 -30.57 -11.75
CA LYS A 485 10.04 -31.60 -11.20
C LYS A 485 11.49 -31.42 -11.70
N GLU A 486 11.68 -31.31 -13.00
CA GLU A 486 13.01 -31.12 -13.60
C GLU A 486 13.66 -29.81 -13.15
N MET A 487 12.86 -28.74 -13.03
CA MET A 487 13.30 -27.46 -12.47
C MET A 487 13.79 -27.62 -11.03
N ASN A 488 13.06 -28.36 -10.20
CA ASN A 488 13.47 -28.60 -8.81
C ASN A 488 14.83 -29.31 -8.73
N ASP A 489 15.02 -30.35 -9.54
CA ASP A 489 16.25 -31.15 -9.58
C ASP A 489 17.44 -30.30 -10.08
N GLU A 490 17.24 -29.49 -11.12
CA GLU A 490 18.27 -28.59 -11.63
C GLU A 490 18.62 -27.47 -10.63
N ILE A 491 17.64 -26.91 -9.91
CA ILE A 491 17.90 -25.94 -8.84
C ILE A 491 18.70 -26.57 -7.70
N GLU A 492 18.42 -27.82 -7.33
CA GLU A 492 19.19 -28.53 -6.33
C GLU A 492 20.65 -28.69 -6.77
N LYS A 493 20.87 -29.07 -8.02
CA LYS A 493 22.21 -29.15 -8.62
C LYS A 493 22.93 -27.79 -8.61
N LEU A 494 22.26 -26.71 -9.03
CA LEU A 494 22.81 -25.36 -8.96
C LEU A 494 23.20 -24.98 -7.53
N SER A 495 22.39 -25.34 -6.54
CA SER A 495 22.70 -25.09 -5.13
C SER A 495 23.97 -25.83 -4.68
N GLN A 496 24.19 -27.07 -5.15
CA GLN A 496 25.42 -27.83 -4.89
C GLN A 496 26.65 -27.20 -5.57
N GLU A 497 26.48 -26.57 -6.72
CA GLU A 497 27.52 -25.85 -7.46
C GLU A 497 27.84 -24.44 -6.90
N GLY A 498 27.19 -24.06 -5.80
CA GLY A 498 27.41 -22.79 -5.09
C GLY A 498 26.58 -21.62 -5.63
N TYR A 499 25.49 -21.87 -6.37
CA TYR A 499 24.53 -20.83 -6.71
C TYR A 499 23.57 -20.57 -5.55
N HIS A 500 23.20 -19.30 -5.40
CA HIS A 500 22.30 -18.83 -4.37
C HIS A 500 21.11 -18.09 -4.99
N PRO A 501 19.93 -18.15 -4.37
CA PRO A 501 18.77 -17.41 -4.84
C PRO A 501 18.98 -15.90 -4.63
N GLN A 502 18.67 -15.11 -5.64
CA GLN A 502 18.58 -13.66 -5.61
C GLN A 502 17.11 -13.27 -5.82
N LEU A 503 16.57 -12.47 -4.91
CA LEU A 503 15.20 -11.96 -5.02
C LEU A 503 15.21 -10.68 -5.85
N CYS A 504 14.28 -10.59 -6.79
CA CYS A 504 14.13 -9.44 -7.67
C CYS A 504 12.71 -8.89 -7.54
N PHE A 505 12.58 -7.63 -7.12
CA PHE A 505 11.29 -6.94 -7.00
C PHE A 505 11.09 -6.05 -8.23
N ILE A 506 10.07 -6.34 -9.05
CA ILE A 506 9.92 -5.75 -10.40
C ILE A 506 8.89 -4.62 -10.50
N ASP A 507 8.10 -4.42 -9.45
CA ASP A 507 7.14 -3.33 -9.30
C ASP A 507 7.62 -2.50 -8.10
N ALA A 508 7.41 -1.18 -8.14
CA ALA A 508 7.60 -0.31 -6.98
C ALA A 508 6.60 0.86 -7.04
N GLY A 509 5.46 0.66 -7.71
CA GLY A 509 4.46 1.69 -7.96
C GLY A 509 3.69 2.11 -6.70
N LEU A 510 3.70 1.28 -5.64
CA LEU A 510 3.12 1.61 -4.34
C LEU A 510 4.14 1.40 -3.24
N VAL A 511 4.36 2.46 -2.48
CA VAL A 511 5.13 2.43 -1.25
C VAL A 511 4.22 2.84 -0.09
N THR A 512 4.66 2.59 1.13
CA THR A 512 4.09 3.22 2.31
C THR A 512 5.23 3.71 3.18
N GLU A 513 5.17 4.99 3.52
CA GLU A 513 6.04 5.64 4.51
C GLU A 513 5.17 6.11 5.67
N LEU A 514 5.56 5.78 6.90
CA LEU A 514 4.89 6.31 8.08
C LEU A 514 5.49 7.68 8.41
N ASP A 515 4.65 8.71 8.60
CA ASP A 515 5.13 9.97 9.17
C ASP A 515 5.69 9.78 10.60
N ASP A 516 6.34 10.80 11.16
CA ASP A 516 6.99 10.68 12.48
C ASP A 516 6.00 10.26 13.59
N LYS A 517 4.76 10.74 13.53
CA LYS A 517 3.72 10.45 14.52
C LYS A 517 3.26 8.99 14.39
N ASN A 518 2.97 8.54 13.18
CA ASN A 518 2.48 7.21 12.86
C ASN A 518 3.58 6.17 13.05
N ARG A 519 4.83 6.52 12.74
CA ARG A 519 6.02 5.70 13.03
C ARG A 519 6.21 5.56 14.53
N PHE A 520 6.12 6.64 15.30
CA PHE A 520 6.18 6.57 16.77
C PHE A 520 5.06 5.69 17.32
N ASN A 521 3.84 5.88 16.81
CA ASN A 521 2.66 5.10 17.19
C ASN A 521 2.83 3.61 16.90
N PHE A 522 3.31 3.28 15.71
CA PHE A 522 3.63 1.91 15.29
C PHE A 522 4.69 1.29 16.20
N ILE A 523 5.82 1.98 16.42
CA ILE A 523 6.92 1.47 17.25
C ILE A 523 6.48 1.24 18.68
N SER A 524 5.70 2.14 19.29
CA SER A 524 5.29 1.94 20.67
C SER A 524 4.18 0.88 20.83
N LEU A 525 3.30 0.70 19.85
CA LEU A 525 2.39 -0.45 19.82
C LEU A 525 3.18 -1.77 19.66
N PHE A 526 4.11 -1.80 18.70
CA PHE A 526 4.99 -2.95 18.48
C PHE A 526 5.78 -3.30 19.75
N ASN A 527 6.32 -2.30 20.44
CA ASN A 527 7.07 -2.47 21.68
C ASN A 527 6.20 -3.04 22.83
N ALA A 528 4.96 -2.58 22.97
CA ALA A 528 4.01 -3.15 23.95
C ALA A 528 3.74 -4.64 23.66
N LEU A 529 3.51 -4.99 22.38
CA LEU A 529 3.36 -6.38 21.96
C LEU A 529 4.63 -7.20 22.21
N ALA A 530 5.81 -6.62 21.95
CA ALA A 530 7.09 -7.29 22.13
C ALA A 530 7.41 -7.61 23.61
N GLN A 531 6.90 -6.78 24.52
CA GLN A 531 7.00 -7.00 25.97
C GLN A 531 5.88 -7.89 26.52
N PHE A 532 5.00 -8.39 25.65
CA PHE A 532 3.79 -9.11 26.02
C PHE A 532 2.84 -8.29 26.93
N ASP A 533 2.82 -6.96 26.79
CA ASP A 533 1.89 -6.07 27.48
C ASP A 533 0.65 -5.83 26.62
N GLY A 534 -0.28 -6.80 26.65
CA GLY A 534 -1.48 -6.72 25.84
C GLY A 534 -2.50 -5.69 26.32
N TYR A 535 -2.48 -5.30 27.60
CA TYR A 535 -3.35 -4.23 28.08
C TYR A 535 -2.89 -2.89 27.50
N LYS A 536 -1.58 -2.59 27.59
CA LYS A 536 -1.04 -1.37 26.99
C LYS A 536 -1.21 -1.37 25.48
N ALA A 537 -1.02 -2.51 24.81
CA ALA A 537 -1.28 -2.61 23.37
C ALA A 537 -2.74 -2.24 23.03
N GLY A 538 -3.72 -2.78 23.77
CA GLY A 538 -5.14 -2.46 23.57
C GLY A 538 -5.47 -0.99 23.83
N GLU A 539 -4.87 -0.39 24.87
CA GLU A 539 -5.01 1.04 25.17
C GLU A 539 -4.45 1.91 24.03
N LEU A 540 -3.21 1.64 23.59
CA LEU A 540 -2.58 2.37 22.49
C LEU A 540 -3.39 2.27 21.20
N MET A 541 -4.01 1.12 20.91
CA MET A 541 -4.86 0.96 19.72
C MET A 541 -6.14 1.82 19.77
N ILE A 542 -6.72 2.03 20.95
CA ILE A 542 -7.90 2.90 21.11
C ILE A 542 -7.47 4.37 21.05
N GLU A 543 -6.50 4.77 21.88
CA GLU A 543 -6.04 6.17 21.99
C GLU A 543 -5.55 6.74 20.66
N ARG A 544 -4.98 5.89 19.81
CA ARG A 544 -4.39 6.27 18.51
C ARG A 544 -5.30 5.92 17.34
N SER A 545 -6.52 5.45 17.63
CA SER A 545 -7.52 5.25 16.58
C SER A 545 -7.95 6.61 16.02
N ARG A 546 -8.40 6.63 14.76
CA ARG A 546 -8.86 7.87 14.12
C ARG A 546 -10.09 8.48 14.80
N THR A 547 -10.93 7.64 15.40
CA THR A 547 -12.20 8.01 16.05
C THR A 547 -12.36 7.25 17.38
N PRO A 548 -11.57 7.57 18.41
CA PRO A 548 -11.61 6.86 19.70
C PRO A 548 -13.01 6.82 20.31
N GLU A 549 -13.79 7.89 20.13
CA GLU A 549 -15.17 8.02 20.60
C GLU A 549 -16.15 7.01 20.00
N THR A 550 -15.81 6.38 18.88
CA THR A 550 -16.64 5.35 18.24
C THR A 550 -16.42 3.96 18.82
N ALA A 551 -15.37 3.77 19.64
CA ALA A 551 -15.02 2.48 20.22
C ALA A 551 -16.10 2.01 21.20
N ILE A 552 -16.56 0.77 21.04
CA ILE A 552 -17.58 0.15 21.87
C ILE A 552 -16.89 -0.75 22.91
N ASN A 553 -17.28 -0.61 24.19
CA ASN A 553 -16.78 -1.43 25.29
C ASN A 553 -15.23 -1.47 25.37
N GLU A 554 -14.59 -0.30 25.45
CA GLU A 554 -13.13 -0.14 25.46
C GLU A 554 -12.40 -1.09 26.43
N GLU A 555 -12.89 -1.23 27.66
CA GLU A 555 -12.30 -2.14 28.65
C GLU A 555 -12.37 -3.61 28.23
N VAL A 556 -13.47 -4.03 27.60
CA VAL A 556 -13.60 -5.38 27.07
C VAL A 556 -12.64 -5.60 25.91
N PHE A 557 -12.43 -4.58 25.07
CA PHE A 557 -11.43 -4.62 24.00
C PHE A 557 -10.02 -4.80 24.58
N LYS A 558 -9.60 -3.95 25.53
CA LYS A 558 -8.28 -4.04 26.18
C LYS A 558 -8.07 -5.43 26.78
N LEU A 559 -9.02 -5.95 27.54
CA LEU A 559 -8.94 -7.29 28.14
C LEU A 559 -8.88 -8.42 27.10
N ARG A 560 -9.55 -8.28 25.96
CA ARG A 560 -9.46 -9.26 24.87
C ARG A 560 -8.09 -9.23 24.18
N VAL A 561 -7.51 -8.04 23.98
CA VAL A 561 -6.13 -7.90 23.49
C VAL A 561 -5.14 -8.50 24.50
N THR A 562 -5.30 -8.24 25.80
CA THR A 562 -4.50 -8.89 26.86
C THR A 562 -4.55 -10.42 26.74
N ARG A 563 -5.76 -11.01 26.67
CA ARG A 563 -5.91 -12.46 26.50
C ARG A 563 -5.28 -12.99 25.22
N LEU A 564 -5.31 -12.22 24.12
CA LEU A 564 -4.65 -12.62 22.89
C LEU A 564 -3.13 -12.66 23.12
N VAL A 565 -2.56 -11.61 23.68
CA VAL A 565 -1.12 -11.49 23.95
C VAL A 565 -0.62 -12.51 24.97
N ASP A 566 -1.40 -12.83 25.99
CA ASP A 566 -1.06 -13.90 26.94
C ASP A 566 -1.00 -15.27 26.25
N ARG A 567 -1.91 -15.57 25.32
CA ARG A 567 -1.82 -16.78 24.49
C ARG A 567 -0.56 -16.79 23.61
N ILE A 568 -0.14 -15.63 23.10
CA ILE A 568 1.12 -15.51 22.35
C ILE A 568 2.27 -15.84 23.29
N LYS A 569 2.30 -15.22 24.47
CA LYS A 569 3.34 -15.42 25.47
C LYS A 569 3.51 -16.90 25.80
N GLU A 570 2.41 -17.59 26.09
CA GLU A 570 2.40 -19.04 26.32
C GLU A 570 2.97 -19.80 25.12
N ARG A 571 2.49 -19.52 23.90
CA ARG A 571 2.94 -20.21 22.69
C ARG A 571 4.40 -19.95 22.34
N THR A 572 4.87 -18.72 22.52
CA THR A 572 6.26 -18.31 22.28
C THR A 572 7.23 -19.01 23.23
N PHE A 573 6.81 -19.28 24.47
CA PHE A 573 7.60 -20.02 25.45
C PHE A 573 7.42 -21.54 25.35
N THR A 574 6.38 -22.04 24.67
CA THR A 574 6.28 -23.44 24.24
C THR A 574 7.00 -23.67 22.91
N LEU A 575 7.36 -24.92 22.57
CA LEU A 575 8.06 -25.25 21.32
C LEU A 575 7.25 -25.03 20.01
N GLY A 576 6.06 -24.42 20.05
CA GLY A 576 5.20 -24.21 18.88
C GLY A 576 5.57 -23.00 18.02
N SER A 577 5.37 -23.07 16.71
CA SER A 577 5.51 -21.92 15.81
C SER A 577 4.33 -20.94 16.01
N VAL A 578 4.63 -19.65 16.18
CA VAL A 578 3.59 -18.61 16.32
C VAL A 578 3.34 -17.98 14.95
N SER A 579 2.08 -17.99 14.50
CA SER A 579 1.66 -17.20 13.34
C SER A 579 1.30 -15.80 13.75
N ILE A 580 2.08 -14.81 13.30
CA ILE A 580 1.71 -13.40 13.40
C ILE A 580 0.41 -13.16 12.62
N GLY A 581 0.20 -13.87 11.52
CA GLY A 581 -0.98 -13.77 10.68
C GLY A 581 -2.26 -14.10 11.41
N ASP A 582 -2.31 -15.24 12.12
CA ASP A 582 -3.46 -15.61 12.94
C ASP A 582 -3.73 -14.61 14.08
N LEU A 583 -2.69 -13.96 14.57
CA LEU A 583 -2.78 -12.97 15.64
C LEU A 583 -3.29 -11.63 15.13
N LEU A 584 -2.76 -11.17 14.00
CA LEU A 584 -3.22 -9.98 13.31
C LEU A 584 -4.67 -10.18 12.86
N ASP A 585 -5.05 -11.31 12.26
CA ASP A 585 -6.46 -11.58 11.89
C ASP A 585 -7.40 -11.54 13.11
N GLN A 586 -6.99 -12.15 14.24
CA GLN A 586 -7.74 -12.04 15.51
C GLN A 586 -7.83 -10.59 15.99
N MET A 587 -6.74 -9.83 15.93
CA MET A 587 -6.73 -8.40 16.25
C MET A 587 -7.67 -7.60 15.36
N LEU A 588 -7.58 -7.76 14.04
CA LEU A 588 -8.44 -7.07 13.07
C LEU A 588 -9.91 -7.41 13.29
N SER A 589 -10.22 -8.67 13.63
CA SER A 589 -11.58 -9.05 13.99
C SER A 589 -12.06 -8.42 15.31
N MET A 590 -11.19 -8.20 16.29
CA MET A 590 -11.53 -7.49 17.53
C MET A 590 -11.75 -5.99 17.28
N VAL A 591 -10.86 -5.38 16.50
CA VAL A 591 -10.91 -3.98 16.04
C VAL A 591 -12.25 -3.73 15.34
N ARG A 592 -12.62 -4.58 14.38
CA ARG A 592 -13.92 -4.57 13.70
C ARG A 592 -15.10 -4.74 14.65
N GLY A 593 -15.00 -5.66 15.61
CA GLY A 593 -16.08 -5.96 16.55
C GLY A 593 -16.33 -4.88 17.62
N HIS A 594 -15.32 -4.06 17.92
CA HIS A 594 -15.39 -2.98 18.92
C HIS A 594 -15.33 -1.59 18.26
N HIS A 595 -15.42 -1.50 16.93
CA HIS A 595 -15.38 -0.24 16.17
C HIS A 595 -14.14 0.60 16.47
N VAL A 596 -13.00 -0.04 16.74
CA VAL A 596 -11.72 0.66 16.86
C VAL A 596 -11.24 0.92 15.44
N ARG A 597 -10.94 2.18 15.08
CA ARG A 597 -10.55 2.52 13.70
C ARG A 597 -9.06 2.75 13.56
N MET A 598 -8.41 1.94 12.73
CA MET A 598 -6.98 2.09 12.47
C MET A 598 -6.68 3.12 11.37
N GLU A 599 -5.49 3.71 11.40
CA GLU A 599 -5.01 4.60 10.33
C GLU A 599 -4.73 3.81 9.04
N GLY A 600 -4.98 4.43 7.88
CA GLY A 600 -4.84 3.79 6.57
C GLY A 600 -3.43 3.23 6.33
N ASP A 601 -2.40 4.04 6.59
CA ASP A 601 -1.00 3.62 6.44
C ASP A 601 -0.65 2.45 7.36
N PHE A 602 -1.16 2.46 8.60
CA PHE A 602 -0.98 1.34 9.53
C PHE A 602 -1.65 0.05 9.02
N VAL A 603 -2.85 0.16 8.44
CA VAL A 603 -3.51 -1.00 7.83
C VAL A 603 -2.71 -1.51 6.64
N SER A 604 -2.19 -0.64 5.77
CA SER A 604 -1.34 -1.03 4.65
C SER A 604 -0.10 -1.80 5.12
N VAL A 605 0.53 -1.36 6.22
CA VAL A 605 1.64 -2.08 6.86
C VAL A 605 1.23 -3.46 7.36
N VAL A 606 0.10 -3.55 8.09
CA VAL A 606 -0.43 -4.83 8.61
C VAL A 606 -0.73 -5.80 7.48
N VAL A 607 -1.35 -5.32 6.40
CA VAL A 607 -1.63 -6.09 5.18
C VAL A 607 -0.35 -6.60 4.55
N ALA A 608 0.68 -5.75 4.41
CA ALA A 608 1.96 -6.15 3.84
C ALA A 608 2.62 -7.26 4.68
N ILE A 609 2.54 -7.17 6.02
CA ILE A 609 2.99 -8.23 6.94
C ILE A 609 2.23 -9.53 6.69
N LEU A 610 0.89 -9.47 6.60
CA LEU A 610 0.03 -10.65 6.38
C LEU A 610 0.35 -11.35 5.06
N ILE A 611 0.46 -10.59 3.96
CA ILE A 611 0.80 -11.12 2.64
C ILE A 611 2.18 -11.77 2.68
N LEU A 612 3.18 -11.06 3.23
CA LEU A 612 4.54 -11.57 3.33
C LEU A 612 4.61 -12.86 4.15
N GLU A 613 3.98 -12.91 5.33
CA GLU A 613 3.97 -14.11 6.16
C GLU A 613 3.30 -15.28 5.44
N GLY A 614 2.22 -15.02 4.70
CA GLY A 614 1.56 -16.02 3.86
C GLY A 614 2.49 -16.62 2.80
N ILE A 615 3.34 -15.80 2.18
CA ILE A 615 4.36 -16.28 1.23
C ILE A 615 5.45 -17.06 1.96
N CYS A 616 5.96 -16.51 3.06
CA CYS A 616 7.08 -17.10 3.79
C CYS A 616 6.72 -18.44 4.43
N ARG A 617 5.50 -18.62 4.95
CA ARG A 617 5.01 -19.90 5.49
C ARG A 617 4.82 -20.96 4.41
N GLN A 618 4.52 -20.56 3.17
CA GLN A 618 4.46 -21.50 2.06
C GLN A 618 5.85 -21.99 1.64
N LEU A 619 6.88 -21.16 1.82
CA LEU A 619 8.28 -21.50 1.56
C LEU A 619 8.91 -22.28 2.73
N ASP A 620 8.66 -21.85 3.96
CA ASP A 620 9.14 -22.44 5.21
C ASP A 620 8.02 -22.46 6.27
N PRO A 621 7.34 -23.61 6.45
CA PRO A 621 6.21 -23.72 7.40
C PRO A 621 6.57 -23.46 8.86
N ASP A 622 7.83 -23.62 9.24
CA ASP A 622 8.32 -23.50 10.61
C ASP A 622 8.82 -22.08 10.94
N ILE A 623 8.64 -21.14 10.00
CA ILE A 623 9.13 -19.77 10.14
C ILE A 623 8.42 -19.01 11.25
N ASP A 624 9.20 -18.35 12.11
CA ASP A 624 8.73 -17.46 13.17
C ASP A 624 9.16 -16.02 12.86
N LEU A 625 8.25 -15.27 12.23
CA LEU A 625 8.48 -13.87 11.86
C LEU A 625 8.73 -12.98 13.08
N PHE A 626 8.09 -13.28 14.22
CA PHE A 626 8.26 -12.52 15.45
C PHE A 626 9.69 -12.69 15.99
N ALA A 627 10.15 -13.93 16.12
CA ALA A 627 11.51 -14.23 16.55
C ALA A 627 12.56 -13.57 15.64
N ARG A 628 12.31 -13.54 14.32
CA ARG A 628 13.21 -12.93 13.34
C ARG A 628 13.26 -11.40 13.39
N SER A 629 12.22 -10.75 13.89
CA SER A 629 12.17 -9.28 14.05
C SER A 629 13.04 -8.76 15.20
N ILE A 630 13.29 -9.58 16.23
CA ILE A 630 13.93 -9.17 17.49
C ILE A 630 15.34 -8.59 17.32
N PRO A 631 16.26 -9.21 16.55
CA PRO A 631 17.59 -8.64 16.34
C PRO A 631 17.55 -7.25 15.69
N ILE A 632 16.64 -7.02 14.75
CA ILE A 632 16.49 -5.76 14.04
C ILE A 632 15.93 -4.68 14.97
N LEU A 633 14.93 -5.01 15.79
CA LEU A 633 14.38 -4.11 16.80
C LEU A 633 15.41 -3.73 17.86
N ARG A 634 16.28 -4.66 18.22
CA ARG A 634 17.42 -4.39 19.10
C ARG A 634 18.33 -3.34 18.47
N LYS A 635 18.69 -3.51 17.19
CA LYS A 635 19.54 -2.55 16.47
C LYS A 635 18.96 -1.13 16.53
N ILE A 636 17.67 -0.96 16.28
CA ILE A 636 16.98 0.34 16.44
C ILE A 636 17.02 0.86 17.87
N SER A 637 16.77 -0.01 18.84
CA SER A 637 16.79 0.38 20.26
C SER A 637 18.17 0.92 20.70
N PHE A 638 19.25 0.48 20.04
CA PHE A 638 20.60 0.96 20.28
C PHE A 638 20.96 2.20 19.42
N GLU A 639 20.54 2.27 18.14
CA GLU A 639 20.88 3.34 17.20
C GLU A 639 20.00 4.61 17.38
N GLU A 640 18.69 4.48 17.58
CA GLU A 640 17.74 5.61 17.75
C GLU A 640 17.60 6.05 19.23
N GLY A 641 18.54 5.64 20.07
CA GLY A 641 18.55 5.86 21.51
C GLY A 641 18.74 7.32 21.92
N LYS A 642 17.68 8.14 21.85
CA LYS A 642 17.51 9.32 22.73
C LYS A 642 16.07 9.84 22.87
N LEU A 643 15.19 9.64 21.89
CA LEU A 643 13.83 10.23 21.92
C LEU A 643 12.68 9.21 21.98
N ILE A 644 12.78 8.04 21.34
CA ILE A 644 11.62 7.13 21.19
C ILE A 644 11.46 6.15 22.36
N PHE A 645 12.55 5.77 23.02
CA PHE A 645 12.55 4.66 24.00
C PHE A 645 12.75 5.08 25.47
N GLN A 646 12.59 6.37 25.83
CA GLN A 646 12.81 6.84 27.21
C GLN A 646 11.96 6.12 28.28
N HIS A 647 10.83 5.53 27.91
CA HIS A 647 9.93 4.80 28.81
C HIS A 647 10.06 3.27 28.78
N THR A 648 11.09 2.72 28.15
CA THR A 648 11.15 1.28 27.88
C THR A 648 12.06 0.54 28.85
N ASN A 649 11.53 -0.50 29.49
CA ASN A 649 12.30 -1.32 30.43
C ASN A 649 13.26 -2.25 29.66
N LYS A 650 14.47 -1.77 29.33
CA LYS A 650 15.52 -2.48 28.56
C LYS A 650 15.78 -3.93 29.03
N LEU A 651 15.58 -4.20 30.32
CA LEU A 651 15.71 -5.52 30.93
C LEU A 651 14.67 -6.55 30.44
N SER A 652 13.46 -6.11 30.11
CA SER A 652 12.39 -7.00 29.64
C SER A 652 12.68 -7.54 28.24
N MET A 653 13.10 -6.69 27.32
CA MET A 653 13.50 -7.07 25.96
C MET A 653 14.71 -8.01 25.95
N LEU A 654 15.69 -7.79 26.84
CA LEU A 654 16.84 -8.68 26.98
C LEU A 654 16.43 -10.08 27.45
N LYS A 655 15.48 -10.19 28.39
CA LYS A 655 14.93 -11.47 28.86
C LYS A 655 14.18 -12.22 27.76
N VAL A 656 13.33 -11.53 27.00
CA VAL A 656 12.60 -12.12 25.86
C VAL A 656 13.58 -12.65 24.83
N TRP A 657 14.59 -11.86 24.46
CA TRP A 657 15.65 -12.28 23.53
C TRP A 657 16.43 -13.49 24.06
N LEU A 658 16.96 -13.43 25.29
CA LEU A 658 17.73 -14.53 25.86
C LEU A 658 16.92 -15.83 25.84
N THR A 659 15.62 -15.75 26.15
CA THR A 659 14.75 -16.93 26.15
C THR A 659 14.52 -17.47 24.74
N LEU A 660 14.39 -16.60 23.74
CA LEU A 660 14.22 -17.00 22.35
C LEU A 660 15.51 -17.54 21.72
N GLU A 661 16.66 -16.98 22.05
CA GLU A 661 17.97 -17.47 21.61
C GLU A 661 18.25 -18.86 22.21
N VAL A 662 18.00 -18.99 23.52
CA VAL A 662 18.07 -20.28 24.23
C VAL A 662 17.08 -21.28 23.63
N ARG A 663 15.86 -20.86 23.28
CA ARG A 663 14.89 -21.72 22.58
C ARG A 663 15.39 -22.16 21.21
N GLN A 664 15.91 -21.26 20.38
CA GLN A 664 16.47 -21.61 19.07
C GLN A 664 17.62 -22.61 19.23
N PHE A 665 18.49 -22.39 20.22
CA PHE A 665 19.58 -23.31 20.55
C PHE A 665 19.07 -24.70 20.97
N PHE A 666 18.06 -24.78 21.84
CA PHE A 666 17.45 -26.05 22.24
C PHE A 666 16.71 -26.74 21.09
N THR A 667 16.02 -25.99 20.24
CA THR A 667 15.29 -26.54 19.09
C THR A 667 16.27 -27.08 18.03
N ALA A 668 17.36 -26.37 17.77
CA ALA A 668 18.45 -26.85 16.91
C ALA A 668 19.09 -28.12 17.50
N SER A 669 19.41 -28.11 18.79
CA SER A 669 19.99 -29.27 19.48
C SER A 669 19.06 -30.49 19.48
N VAL A 670 17.76 -30.31 19.69
CA VAL A 670 16.77 -31.40 19.64
C VAL A 670 16.59 -31.93 18.22
N ASN A 671 16.60 -31.07 17.21
CA ASN A 671 16.56 -31.50 15.81
C ASN A 671 17.83 -32.25 15.41
N ASP A 672 19.00 -31.83 15.87
CA ASP A 672 20.27 -32.52 15.65
C ASP A 672 20.31 -33.87 16.36
N VAL A 673 19.83 -33.94 17.60
CA VAL A 673 19.67 -35.21 18.35
C VAL A 673 18.66 -36.13 17.68
N HIS A 674 17.52 -35.60 17.23
CA HIS A 674 16.51 -36.41 16.55
C HIS A 674 17.01 -36.90 15.19
N LYS A 675 17.80 -36.10 14.48
CA LYS A 675 18.48 -36.48 13.25
C LYS A 675 19.54 -37.55 13.50
N LEU A 676 20.35 -37.40 14.55
CA LEU A 676 21.32 -38.41 15.00
C LEU A 676 20.65 -39.73 15.40
N ILE A 677 19.48 -39.69 16.06
CA ILE A 677 18.67 -40.89 16.36
C ILE A 677 18.13 -41.52 15.07
N LYS A 678 17.65 -40.70 14.13
CA LYS A 678 17.03 -41.18 12.88
C LYS A 678 18.05 -41.70 11.86
N THR A 679 19.32 -41.29 11.97
CA THR A 679 20.44 -41.77 11.15
C THR A 679 21.36 -42.75 11.89
N ASP A 680 20.92 -43.32 13.03
CA ASP A 680 21.70 -44.23 13.89
C ASP A 680 23.10 -43.72 14.29
N GLY A 681 23.29 -42.39 14.28
CA GLY A 681 24.56 -41.75 14.55
C GLY A 681 24.96 -41.73 16.04
N LEU A 682 24.05 -42.10 16.94
CA LEU A 682 24.34 -42.27 18.37
C LEU A 682 24.90 -43.65 18.72
N SER A 683 24.75 -44.63 17.82
CA SER A 683 25.37 -45.95 17.92
C SER A 683 25.77 -46.45 16.53
N PRO A 684 26.84 -45.90 15.91
CA PRO A 684 27.39 -46.49 14.71
C PRO A 684 27.96 -47.87 15.11
N ASN A 685 27.33 -48.95 14.64
CA ASN A 685 27.60 -50.38 14.92
C ASN A 685 26.64 -51.07 15.90
N TYR A 686 25.36 -51.12 15.56
CA TYR A 686 24.56 -52.33 15.71
C TYR A 686 23.85 -52.68 14.41
#